data_AF-A4C5W0-F1
#
_entry.id   AF-A4C5W0-F1
#
_cell.length_a   1.000
_cell.length_b   1.000
_cell.length_c   1.000
_cell.angle_alpha   90.00
_cell.angle_beta   90.00
_cell.angle_gamma   90.00
#
_symmetry.space_group_name_H-M   'P 1'
#
loop_
_entity.id
_entity.type
_entity.pdbx_description
1 polymer ?
#
loop_
_entity_poly.entity_id
_entity_poly.type
_entity_poly.pdbx_seq_one_letter_code
_entity_poly.pdbx_strand_id
1 'polypeptide(L)'
;MSKQKYVISLLDAAIQRGDAETGMLAVLTDLKQYAKYGIPPIYRNAINRMQLPLLELASELVTRNKEQLTGRTDVILCAHPGTEQQLQNHYRVTTNAMIREIMAVTSPSTQAQLAAFLPAHSGSSHDKVGEMATTMATRIAQSCQLQGRAFAINSGDNSFAQAISIANDGLKSGKSDAVLVLIANEVLTVSKDTPLAVGAVLLQRSDENHHQDKKAYLHATQTVSQQGWPASVDLAAQWYMTSPVNTSQCEPIASSGLIAQPVAEDEQVLGCVAPLAVLLKWLDSDLSSPTMVLSPGQPNEADIALVFGREPLVFSQAVAPKVVINAQQVWFAGCQGVEAYWQGLNDDQGGMVNIVHEALASSQVHVAQGATFDSYYSNKAALLQPASRDKMGHVAVASVMQTVLESFPTVVLPTNAKGMVITAGNLAPYAQRRVALLPMFTTLTLQIEEVLQANQEVSAQQLLQQWLQQFAGDAHTKEQPTWMLSKQIANFFSKPDWQQLALEAACAGSIAAIDCAVNAITSGRVDFAFVAAAEMPVNLHDLCLCSSQQMLSHSVIATFTEQADGFTPGEGCALILLSRVDATVHLPKLAVIEAIGSSTYSKSMIAPNSDGQVNAMRHAFTQTSLLPSDIEFVETHGTGTPIGDLVETQALSTVYQASNERPLNLGALKTQFGHTFAAAGLASVCKVALCFEHQWQPHNLIRGVLRDQLQLPELNFNPLCQGKPFLSPRGQRHAAVNGFGTGGVNYHLIISDYCGSQV
;
A
#
# COMPACT_ATOMS: atom_id res chain seq x y z
N MET A 1 38.12 4.97 8.62
CA MET A 1 37.06 5.99 8.82
C MET A 1 36.29 5.60 10.08
N SER A 2 36.13 6.50 11.06
CA SER A 2 35.27 6.23 12.22
C SER A 2 33.84 6.03 11.75
N LYS A 3 33.17 4.96 12.20
CA LYS A 3 31.74 4.77 11.90
C LYS A 3 30.97 5.96 12.45
N GLN A 4 30.13 6.58 11.61
CA GLN A 4 29.24 7.64 12.06
C GLN A 4 28.35 7.09 13.18
N LYS A 5 28.33 7.78 14.31
CA LYS A 5 27.51 7.42 15.46
C LYS A 5 26.29 8.31 15.51
N TYR A 6 25.17 7.75 15.96
CA TYR A 6 23.90 8.46 15.96
C TYR A 6 23.01 7.94 17.08
N VAL A 7 21.99 8.73 17.41
CA VAL A 7 20.90 8.35 18.32
C VAL A 7 19.56 8.47 17.58
N ILE A 8 18.56 7.75 18.07
CA ILE A 8 17.18 7.88 17.58
C ILE A 8 16.33 8.43 18.72
N SER A 9 15.86 9.65 18.53
CA SER A 9 15.16 10.43 19.57
C SER A 9 13.67 10.49 19.27
N LEU A 10 12.86 10.41 20.31
CA LEU A 10 11.47 10.84 20.30
C LEU A 10 11.44 12.35 20.50
N LEU A 11 11.17 13.10 19.42
CA LEU A 11 11.09 14.56 19.46
C LEU A 11 9.79 15.00 20.11
N ASP A 12 8.69 14.44 19.63
CA ASP A 12 7.36 14.88 20.01
C ASP A 12 6.35 13.75 19.82
N ALA A 13 5.26 13.84 20.56
CA ALA A 13 4.14 12.92 20.50
C ALA A 13 2.90 13.63 21.03
N ALA A 14 1.75 13.30 20.45
CA ALA A 14 0.46 13.82 20.88
C ALA A 14 -0.67 12.84 20.53
N ILE A 15 -1.75 12.92 21.29
CA ILE A 15 -2.98 12.17 21.08
C ILE A 15 -4.17 13.11 21.18
N GLN A 16 -5.18 12.90 20.34
CA GLN A 16 -6.49 13.53 20.47
C GLN A 16 -7.54 12.44 20.62
N ARG A 17 -8.39 12.57 21.64
CA ARG A 17 -9.50 11.65 21.91
C ARG A 17 -10.82 12.30 21.52
N GLY A 18 -11.79 11.47 21.13
CA GLY A 18 -13.15 11.88 20.89
C GLY A 18 -13.81 12.45 22.14
N ASP A 19 -14.85 13.23 21.92
CA ASP A 19 -15.67 13.81 22.97
C ASP A 19 -16.18 12.76 23.97
N ALA A 20 -16.24 13.10 25.25
CA ALA A 20 -16.53 12.15 26.31
C ALA A 20 -17.97 11.61 26.29
N GLU A 21 -18.92 12.34 25.69
CA GLU A 21 -20.32 11.93 25.60
C GLU A 21 -20.58 11.10 24.33
N THR A 22 -20.01 11.53 23.20
CA THR A 22 -20.31 10.98 21.88
C THR A 22 -19.25 10.01 21.35
N GLY A 23 -18.01 10.12 21.84
CA GLY A 23 -16.84 9.44 21.29
C GLY A 23 -16.35 10.01 19.96
N MET A 24 -16.94 11.10 19.46
CA MET A 24 -16.64 11.67 18.14
C MET A 24 -15.47 12.65 18.20
N LEU A 25 -14.61 12.63 17.17
CA LEU A 25 -13.61 13.67 16.96
C LEU A 25 -14.22 14.89 16.27
N ALA A 26 -13.64 16.06 16.52
CA ALA A 26 -14.07 17.30 15.87
C ALA A 26 -13.90 17.21 14.34
N VAL A 27 -14.86 17.78 13.62
CA VAL A 27 -14.82 17.97 12.15
C VAL A 27 -15.11 19.44 11.83
N LEU A 28 -14.56 19.94 10.71
CA LEU A 28 -14.86 21.30 10.26
C LEU A 28 -16.23 21.34 9.58
N THR A 29 -17.15 22.13 10.13
CA THR A 29 -18.47 22.38 9.51
C THR A 29 -18.38 23.32 8.32
N ASP A 30 -17.56 24.37 8.41
CA ASP A 30 -17.19 25.19 7.25
C ASP A 30 -15.99 24.56 6.52
N LEU A 31 -16.29 23.83 5.45
CA LEU A 31 -15.28 23.17 4.63
C LEU A 31 -14.21 24.15 4.09
N LYS A 32 -14.50 25.45 3.96
CA LYS A 32 -13.50 26.44 3.50
C LYS A 32 -12.26 26.47 4.39
N GLN A 33 -12.40 26.13 5.65
CA GLN A 33 -11.31 26.10 6.61
C GLN A 33 -10.24 25.06 6.26
N TYR A 34 -10.55 24.02 5.48
CA TYR A 34 -9.54 23.07 4.97
C TYR A 34 -8.50 23.72 4.02
N ALA A 35 -8.74 24.95 3.56
CA ALA A 35 -7.74 25.72 2.81
C ALA A 35 -6.43 25.92 3.59
N LYS A 36 -6.47 25.95 4.94
CA LYS A 36 -5.28 26.09 5.78
C LYS A 36 -4.29 24.94 5.62
N TYR A 37 -4.78 23.77 5.19
CA TYR A 37 -3.97 22.58 4.90
C TYR A 37 -3.63 22.42 3.42
N GLY A 38 -3.86 23.46 2.61
CA GLY A 38 -3.62 23.40 1.18
C GLY A 38 -4.59 22.49 0.43
N ILE A 39 -5.75 22.13 1.01
CA ILE A 39 -6.74 21.26 0.37
C ILE A 39 -7.67 22.08 -0.53
N PRO A 40 -7.63 21.86 -1.87
CA PRO A 40 -8.48 22.58 -2.81
C PRO A 40 -9.98 22.34 -2.58
N PRO A 41 -10.87 23.30 -2.93
CA PRO A 41 -12.31 23.18 -2.74
C PRO A 41 -12.91 21.85 -3.21
N ILE A 42 -12.42 21.36 -4.35
CA ILE A 42 -12.93 20.18 -5.02
C ILE A 42 -12.75 18.89 -4.19
N TYR A 43 -11.74 18.83 -3.33
CA TYR A 43 -11.43 17.63 -2.53
C TYR A 43 -12.05 17.62 -1.13
N ARG A 44 -12.71 18.70 -0.70
CA ARG A 44 -13.12 18.88 0.71
C ARG A 44 -14.25 17.95 1.12
N ASN A 45 -15.11 17.59 0.17
CA ASN A 45 -16.19 16.62 0.39
C ASN A 45 -15.70 15.17 0.46
N ALA A 46 -14.44 14.91 0.06
CA ALA A 46 -13.83 13.58 0.08
C ALA A 46 -12.88 13.37 1.28
N ILE A 47 -12.95 14.25 2.28
CA ILE A 47 -12.16 14.17 3.51
C ILE A 47 -12.91 13.29 4.50
N ASN A 48 -12.29 12.20 4.95
CA ASN A 48 -12.89 11.36 5.99
C ASN A 48 -12.79 12.03 7.37
N ARG A 49 -13.57 11.54 8.33
CA ARG A 49 -13.63 12.08 9.69
C ARG A 49 -12.29 12.07 10.46
N MET A 50 -11.35 11.18 10.09
CA MET A 50 -10.05 11.06 10.77
C MET A 50 -8.98 12.02 10.21
N GLN A 51 -9.13 12.46 8.96
CA GLN A 51 -8.13 13.26 8.26
C GLN A 51 -7.87 14.62 8.92
N LEU A 52 -8.91 15.31 9.38
CA LEU A 52 -8.73 16.61 10.01
C LEU A 52 -7.91 16.51 11.31
N PRO A 53 -8.31 15.69 12.30
CA PRO A 53 -7.50 15.50 13.51
C PRO A 53 -6.04 15.11 13.21
N LEU A 54 -5.82 14.24 12.22
CA LEU A 54 -4.46 13.86 11.79
C LEU A 54 -3.68 15.03 11.17
N LEU A 55 -4.32 15.86 10.35
CA LEU A 55 -3.72 17.07 9.78
C LEU A 55 -3.37 18.09 10.87
N GLU A 56 -4.23 18.25 11.87
CA GLU A 56 -4.02 19.13 13.02
C GLU A 56 -2.82 18.70 13.83
N LEU A 57 -2.82 17.45 14.31
CA LEU A 57 -1.70 16.89 15.07
C LEU A 57 -0.39 16.95 14.29
N ALA A 58 -0.41 16.56 13.00
CA ALA A 58 0.79 16.62 12.16
C ALA A 58 1.31 18.05 12.02
N SER A 59 0.43 19.00 11.72
CA SER A 59 0.81 20.41 11.54
C SER A 59 1.39 21.00 12.83
N GLU A 60 0.80 20.69 13.99
CA GLU A 60 1.29 21.12 15.30
C GLU A 60 2.67 20.56 15.63
N LEU A 61 2.87 19.25 15.48
CA LEU A 61 4.15 18.59 15.75
C LEU A 61 5.25 19.09 14.82
N VAL A 62 4.98 19.19 13.52
CA VAL A 62 5.96 19.67 12.54
C VAL A 62 6.28 21.14 12.78
N THR A 63 5.28 21.98 13.08
CA THR A 63 5.50 23.41 13.34
C THR A 63 6.33 23.64 14.60
N ARG A 64 6.03 22.94 15.70
CA ARG A 64 6.81 23.03 16.96
C ARG A 64 8.27 22.60 16.80
N ASN A 65 8.54 21.69 15.86
CA ASN A 65 9.87 21.10 15.67
C ASN A 65 10.54 21.53 14.35
N LYS A 66 10.02 22.56 13.67
CA LYS A 66 10.46 22.94 12.31
C LYS A 66 11.96 23.23 12.22
N GLU A 67 12.54 23.86 13.25
CA GLU A 67 13.98 24.17 13.29
C GLU A 67 14.84 22.92 13.47
N GLN A 68 14.31 21.88 14.11
CA GLN A 68 15.00 20.61 14.33
C GLN A 68 14.87 19.68 13.12
N LEU A 69 13.78 19.77 12.35
CA LEU A 69 13.52 18.95 11.18
C LEU A 69 14.35 19.42 9.97
N THR A 70 15.62 19.06 9.98
CA THR A 70 16.51 19.24 8.84
C THR A 70 16.57 17.95 8.02
N GLY A 71 16.21 18.02 6.74
CA GLY A 71 16.37 16.90 5.80
C GLY A 71 15.08 16.14 5.50
N ARG A 72 15.24 14.86 5.15
CA ARG A 72 14.18 14.01 4.61
C ARG A 72 13.31 13.44 5.74
N THR A 73 12.06 13.88 5.78
CA THR A 73 11.06 13.40 6.74
C THR A 73 10.04 12.50 6.05
N ASP A 74 9.92 11.26 6.51
CA ASP A 74 8.89 10.32 6.05
C ASP A 74 7.59 10.49 6.84
N VAL A 75 6.48 10.02 6.26
CA VAL A 75 5.16 9.96 6.87
C VAL A 75 4.64 8.53 6.78
N ILE A 76 4.43 7.89 7.94
CA ILE A 76 3.86 6.54 8.03
C ILE A 76 2.51 6.65 8.72
N LEU A 77 1.44 6.25 8.03
CA LEU A 77 0.10 6.24 8.62
C LEU A 77 -0.33 4.82 9.00
N CYS A 78 -0.71 4.63 10.25
CA CYS A 78 -1.44 3.46 10.71
C CYS A 78 -2.93 3.78 10.65
N ALA A 79 -3.66 3.13 9.76
CA ALA A 79 -5.10 3.29 9.67
C ALA A 79 -5.77 1.93 9.51
N HIS A 80 -6.85 1.73 10.26
CA HIS A 80 -7.74 0.60 10.03
C HIS A 80 -8.53 0.83 8.73
N PRO A 81 -8.84 -0.23 7.96
CA PRO A 81 -9.72 -0.13 6.80
C PRO A 81 -11.15 0.26 7.16
N GLY A 82 -11.83 0.93 6.23
CA GLY A 82 -13.28 1.13 6.28
C GLY A 82 -13.70 2.52 6.72
N THR A 83 -13.16 3.56 6.07
CA THR A 83 -13.59 4.92 6.33
C THR A 83 -15.07 5.10 6.03
N GLU A 84 -15.73 6.03 6.72
CA GLU A 84 -17.13 6.38 6.44
C GLU A 84 -17.39 6.61 4.95
N GLN A 85 -16.51 7.35 4.27
CA GLN A 85 -16.65 7.63 2.84
C GLN A 85 -16.55 6.34 1.99
N GLN A 86 -15.67 5.42 2.36
CA GLN A 86 -15.52 4.14 1.67
C GLN A 86 -16.80 3.30 1.75
N LEU A 87 -17.43 3.28 2.93
CA LEU A 87 -18.70 2.58 3.14
C LEU A 87 -19.85 3.27 2.38
N GLN A 88 -19.90 4.60 2.39
CA GLN A 88 -20.92 5.36 1.63
C GLN A 88 -20.79 5.13 0.12
N ASN A 89 -19.59 5.19 -0.44
CA ASN A 89 -19.34 4.90 -1.86
C ASN A 89 -19.69 3.45 -2.19
N HIS A 90 -19.33 2.51 -1.33
CA HIS A 90 -19.63 1.11 -1.55
C HIS A 90 -21.14 0.83 -1.51
N TYR A 91 -21.85 1.39 -0.53
CA TYR A 91 -23.31 1.31 -0.45
C TYR A 91 -23.96 1.92 -1.69
N ARG A 92 -23.55 3.12 -2.09
CA ARG A 92 -24.07 3.81 -3.28
C ARG A 92 -23.92 2.96 -4.54
N VAL A 93 -22.71 2.48 -4.86
CA VAL A 93 -22.48 1.71 -6.09
C VAL A 93 -23.28 0.39 -6.07
N THR A 94 -23.24 -0.35 -4.97
CA THR A 94 -23.91 -1.64 -4.86
C THR A 94 -25.44 -1.52 -4.96
N THR A 95 -26.04 -0.58 -4.25
CA THR A 95 -27.49 -0.35 -4.28
C THR A 95 -27.95 0.18 -5.63
N ASN A 96 -27.19 1.07 -6.28
CA ASN A 96 -27.49 1.56 -7.61
C ASN A 96 -27.51 0.41 -8.64
N ALA A 97 -26.49 -0.45 -8.62
CA ALA A 97 -26.44 -1.63 -9.49
C ALA A 97 -27.63 -2.58 -9.26
N MET A 98 -27.91 -2.92 -7.99
CA MET A 98 -29.04 -3.79 -7.63
C MET A 98 -30.39 -3.22 -8.06
N ILE A 99 -30.67 -1.96 -7.72
CA ILE A 99 -31.97 -1.34 -8.02
C ILE A 99 -32.16 -1.23 -9.54
N ARG A 100 -31.13 -0.85 -10.30
CA ARG A 100 -31.23 -0.75 -11.77
C ARG A 100 -31.46 -2.10 -12.43
N GLU A 101 -30.78 -3.15 -11.96
CA GLU A 101 -30.99 -4.52 -12.42
C GLU A 101 -32.44 -4.97 -12.18
N ILE A 102 -32.99 -4.70 -10.99
CA ILE A 102 -34.40 -5.00 -10.66
C ILE A 102 -35.35 -4.16 -11.53
N MET A 103 -35.11 -2.86 -11.68
CA MET A 103 -35.94 -1.97 -12.50
C MET A 103 -36.05 -2.45 -13.94
N ALA A 104 -34.95 -2.97 -14.53
CA ALA A 104 -34.91 -3.44 -15.92
C ALA A 104 -35.91 -4.56 -16.24
N VAL A 105 -36.40 -5.27 -15.23
CA VAL A 105 -37.37 -6.39 -15.38
C VAL A 105 -38.74 -6.10 -14.75
N THR A 106 -39.02 -4.84 -14.42
CA THR A 106 -40.30 -4.42 -13.80
C THR A 106 -41.12 -3.52 -14.73
N SER A 107 -42.43 -3.40 -14.46
CA SER A 107 -43.32 -2.48 -15.16
C SER A 107 -42.95 -1.00 -14.91
N PRO A 108 -43.28 -0.08 -15.83
CA PRO A 108 -42.96 1.36 -15.66
C PRO A 108 -43.51 1.99 -14.37
N SER A 109 -44.67 1.55 -13.88
CA SER A 109 -45.24 2.01 -12.61
C SER A 109 -44.39 1.58 -11.42
N THR A 110 -43.89 0.34 -11.43
CA THR A 110 -42.99 -0.16 -10.39
C THR A 110 -41.62 0.49 -10.48
N GLN A 111 -41.09 0.72 -11.69
CA GLN A 111 -39.83 1.44 -11.90
C GLN A 111 -39.85 2.83 -11.25
N ALA A 112 -40.97 3.56 -11.36
CA ALA A 112 -41.11 4.88 -10.72
C ALA A 112 -41.07 4.79 -9.18
N GLN A 113 -41.65 3.75 -8.59
CA GLN A 113 -41.59 3.51 -7.15
C GLN A 113 -40.18 3.11 -6.71
N LEU A 114 -39.52 2.22 -7.47
CA LEU A 114 -38.16 1.78 -7.18
C LEU A 114 -37.10 2.89 -7.33
N ALA A 115 -37.33 3.83 -8.25
CA ALA A 115 -36.45 4.98 -8.44
C ALA A 115 -36.33 5.85 -7.17
N ALA A 116 -37.33 5.83 -6.28
CA ALA A 116 -37.27 6.55 -5.00
C ALA A 116 -36.24 5.97 -4.02
N PHE A 117 -35.80 4.72 -4.23
CA PHE A 117 -34.77 4.07 -3.42
C PHE A 117 -33.35 4.24 -3.98
N LEU A 118 -33.19 4.82 -5.18
CA LEU A 118 -31.85 5.08 -5.72
C LEU A 118 -31.09 6.03 -4.78
N PRO A 119 -29.76 5.83 -4.61
CA PRO A 119 -28.97 6.67 -3.73
C PRO A 119 -29.12 8.16 -4.03
N ALA A 120 -29.53 8.94 -3.02
CA ALA A 120 -29.66 10.39 -3.14
C ALA A 120 -28.30 11.11 -3.11
N HIS A 121 -27.26 10.46 -2.59
CA HIS A 121 -25.92 11.03 -2.52
C HIS A 121 -25.29 11.06 -3.93
N SER A 122 -25.00 12.25 -4.44
CA SER A 122 -24.28 12.41 -5.70
C SER A 122 -22.82 12.00 -5.52
N GLY A 123 -22.35 11.02 -6.30
CA GLY A 123 -20.93 10.71 -6.34
C GLY A 123 -20.07 11.90 -6.79
N SER A 124 -18.77 11.80 -6.54
CA SER A 124 -17.77 12.83 -6.84
C SER A 124 -16.61 12.25 -7.65
N SER A 125 -15.99 13.09 -8.49
CA SER A 125 -14.72 12.76 -9.16
C SER A 125 -13.55 12.63 -8.19
N HIS A 126 -13.78 12.74 -6.89
CA HIS A 126 -12.77 12.56 -5.85
C HIS A 126 -12.99 11.36 -4.95
N ASP A 127 -14.06 10.60 -5.20
CA ASP A 127 -14.39 9.42 -4.41
C ASP A 127 -13.23 8.42 -4.40
N LYS A 128 -12.64 8.08 -5.57
CA LYS A 128 -11.50 7.15 -5.62
C LYS A 128 -10.29 7.64 -4.83
N VAL A 129 -10.07 8.94 -4.70
CA VAL A 129 -8.97 9.47 -3.88
C VAL A 129 -9.33 9.32 -2.39
N GLY A 130 -10.59 9.58 -2.01
CA GLY A 130 -11.09 9.32 -0.65
C GLY A 130 -11.02 7.84 -0.25
N GLU A 131 -10.97 6.92 -1.21
CA GLU A 131 -10.86 5.48 -0.96
C GLU A 131 -9.48 5.01 -0.48
N MET A 132 -8.42 5.79 -0.61
CA MET A 132 -7.06 5.32 -0.35
C MET A 132 -6.53 5.86 0.98
N ALA A 133 -6.18 4.99 1.91
CA ALA A 133 -5.55 5.38 3.17
C ALA A 133 -4.23 6.16 2.95
N THR A 134 -3.48 5.79 1.92
CA THR A 134 -2.27 6.49 1.46
C THR A 134 -2.50 7.99 1.22
N THR A 135 -3.71 8.38 0.79
CA THR A 135 -4.00 9.79 0.49
C THR A 135 -4.01 10.67 1.72
N MET A 136 -4.30 10.11 2.89
CA MET A 136 -4.15 10.81 4.16
C MET A 136 -2.67 11.10 4.44
N ALA A 137 -1.80 10.09 4.28
CA ALA A 137 -0.36 10.25 4.47
C ALA A 137 0.24 11.28 3.50
N THR A 138 -0.16 11.25 2.22
CA THR A 138 0.34 12.21 1.22
C THR A 138 -0.20 13.62 1.41
N ARG A 139 -1.46 13.80 1.82
CA ARG A 139 -2.01 15.12 2.19
C ARG A 139 -1.25 15.72 3.37
N ILE A 140 -0.94 14.92 4.38
CA ILE A 140 -0.16 15.37 5.53
C ILE A 140 1.26 15.75 5.09
N ALA A 141 1.92 14.90 4.30
CA ALA A 141 3.23 15.20 3.75
C ALA A 141 3.23 16.52 2.98
N GLN A 142 2.26 16.74 2.08
CA GLN A 142 2.14 17.97 1.30
C GLN A 142 1.83 19.19 2.17
N SER A 143 0.88 19.08 3.10
CA SER A 143 0.50 20.17 4.00
C SER A 143 1.67 20.60 4.89
N CYS A 144 2.48 19.65 5.34
CA CYS A 144 3.67 19.87 6.17
C CYS A 144 4.96 20.07 5.35
N GLN A 145 4.89 20.08 4.01
CA GLN A 145 6.04 20.21 3.10
C GLN A 145 7.14 19.14 3.29
N LEU A 146 6.74 17.91 3.65
CA LEU A 146 7.61 16.77 3.85
C LEU A 146 7.76 15.99 2.53
N GLN A 147 9.00 15.72 2.12
CA GLN A 147 9.30 15.12 0.81
C GLN A 147 9.74 13.65 0.88
N GLY A 148 9.70 13.05 2.07
CA GLY A 148 10.08 11.66 2.30
C GLY A 148 9.13 10.64 1.68
N ARG A 149 9.21 9.39 2.16
CA ARG A 149 8.23 8.34 1.87
C ARG A 149 6.90 8.72 2.52
N ALA A 150 5.78 8.49 1.83
CA ALA A 150 4.45 8.59 2.41
C ALA A 150 3.63 7.36 2.04
N PHE A 151 3.20 6.60 3.05
CA PHE A 151 2.43 5.37 2.85
C PHE A 151 1.59 5.05 4.09
N ALA A 152 0.62 4.15 3.92
CA ALA A 152 -0.20 3.63 5.00
C ALA A 152 0.12 2.14 5.26
N ILE A 153 0.00 1.69 6.50
CA ILE A 153 0.15 0.28 6.88
C ILE A 153 -1.01 -0.18 7.76
N ASN A 154 -1.21 -1.49 7.80
CA ASN A 154 -2.09 -2.16 8.76
C ASN A 154 -1.49 -3.50 9.20
N SER A 155 -1.50 -3.76 10.50
CA SER A 155 -1.07 -5.01 11.13
C SER A 155 -1.99 -5.35 12.34
N GLY A 156 -3.27 -4.99 12.25
CA GLY A 156 -4.20 -5.08 13.38
C GLY A 156 -3.72 -4.27 14.58
N ASP A 157 -3.77 -4.84 15.77
CA ASP A 157 -3.29 -4.20 17.01
C ASP A 157 -1.78 -3.93 17.02
N ASN A 158 -1.00 -4.65 16.20
CA ASN A 158 0.45 -4.45 16.05
C ASN A 158 0.81 -3.23 15.18
N SER A 159 -0.17 -2.53 14.59
CA SER A 159 0.08 -1.45 13.61
C SER A 159 1.03 -0.37 14.13
N PHE A 160 0.86 0.08 15.38
CA PHE A 160 1.75 1.07 15.98
C PHE A 160 3.18 0.57 16.11
N ALA A 161 3.36 -0.62 16.70
CA ALA A 161 4.68 -1.20 16.89
C ALA A 161 5.39 -1.51 15.57
N GLN A 162 4.63 -1.89 14.54
CA GLN A 162 5.15 -2.04 13.20
C GLN A 162 5.60 -0.72 12.57
N ALA A 163 4.80 0.35 12.68
CA ALA A 163 5.20 1.64 12.14
C ALA A 163 6.45 2.19 12.81
N ILE A 164 6.58 2.05 14.13
CA ILE A 164 7.80 2.43 14.85
C ILE A 164 8.99 1.57 14.41
N SER A 165 8.80 0.28 14.14
CA SER A 165 9.85 -0.60 13.62
C SER A 165 10.31 -0.21 12.22
N ILE A 166 9.38 0.12 11.31
CA ILE A 166 9.70 0.59 9.96
C ILE A 166 10.35 1.98 9.98
N ALA A 167 9.90 2.86 10.88
CA ALA A 167 10.53 4.15 11.12
C ALA A 167 11.98 3.96 11.60
N ASN A 168 12.20 3.06 12.56
CA ASN A 168 13.52 2.71 13.07
C ASN A 168 14.46 2.25 11.96
N ASP A 169 13.99 1.42 11.04
CA ASP A 169 14.83 0.95 9.92
C ASP A 169 15.23 2.07 8.96
N GLY A 170 14.27 2.95 8.61
CA GLY A 170 14.55 4.11 7.75
C GLY A 170 15.60 5.03 8.38
N LEU A 171 15.46 5.27 9.68
CA LEU A 171 16.40 6.07 10.46
C LEU A 171 17.77 5.35 10.55
N LYS A 172 17.83 4.07 10.92
CA LYS A 172 19.10 3.30 11.02
C LYS A 172 19.83 3.17 9.69
N SER A 173 19.11 2.96 8.60
CA SER A 173 19.68 2.88 7.25
C SER A 173 20.14 4.23 6.71
N GLY A 174 19.73 5.35 7.34
CA GLY A 174 20.03 6.71 6.87
C GLY A 174 19.21 7.12 5.65
N LYS A 175 18.15 6.37 5.32
CA LYS A 175 17.19 6.75 4.27
C LYS A 175 16.28 7.90 4.66
N SER A 176 16.20 8.20 5.95
CA SER A 176 15.35 9.24 6.51
C SER A 176 16.07 9.89 7.68
N ASP A 177 15.93 11.20 7.80
CA ASP A 177 16.45 11.99 8.92
C ASP A 177 15.42 12.08 10.05
N ALA A 178 14.13 12.08 9.68
CA ALA A 178 13.00 12.03 10.60
C ALA A 178 11.86 11.19 10.05
N VAL A 179 10.97 10.74 10.94
CA VAL A 179 9.75 10.01 10.57
C VAL A 179 8.60 10.50 11.45
N LEU A 180 7.53 10.96 10.79
CA LEU A 180 6.25 11.25 11.40
C LEU A 180 5.37 9.99 11.28
N VAL A 181 5.15 9.32 12.41
CA VAL A 181 4.21 8.19 12.52
C VAL A 181 2.87 8.73 13.00
N LEU A 182 1.81 8.43 12.26
CA LEU A 182 0.44 8.81 12.57
C LEU A 182 -0.39 7.56 12.79
N ILE A 183 -1.38 7.63 13.67
CA ILE A 183 -2.24 6.50 13.98
C ILE A 183 -3.67 6.93 14.24
N ALA A 184 -4.62 6.13 13.79
CA ALA A 184 -6.05 6.37 13.97
C ALA A 184 -6.77 5.03 14.23
N ASN A 185 -7.62 4.99 15.26
CA ASN A 185 -8.56 3.88 15.47
C ASN A 185 -9.91 4.25 14.82
N GLU A 186 -10.14 3.74 13.62
CA GLU A 186 -11.44 3.92 12.98
C GLU A 186 -12.36 2.75 13.36
N VAL A 187 -13.52 3.08 13.95
CA VAL A 187 -14.53 2.10 14.37
C VAL A 187 -15.84 2.33 13.62
N LEU A 188 -16.54 1.24 13.29
CA LEU A 188 -17.82 1.29 12.56
C LEU A 188 -18.93 1.99 13.36
N THR A 189 -18.98 1.72 14.67
CA THR A 189 -19.95 2.33 15.57
C THR A 189 -19.19 3.09 16.66
N VAL A 190 -19.27 4.41 16.58
CA VAL A 190 -18.66 5.31 17.55
C VAL A 190 -19.62 5.45 18.74
N SER A 191 -19.06 5.34 19.94
CA SER A 191 -19.78 5.56 21.18
C SER A 191 -18.82 6.08 22.25
N LYS A 192 -19.34 6.50 23.40
CA LYS A 192 -18.50 6.80 24.58
C LYS A 192 -17.62 5.62 25.03
N ASP A 193 -18.07 4.39 24.78
CA ASP A 193 -17.38 3.16 25.20
C ASP A 193 -16.37 2.69 24.12
N THR A 194 -16.49 3.22 22.89
CA THR A 194 -15.61 2.98 21.74
C THR A 194 -15.27 4.30 21.04
N PRO A 195 -14.54 5.21 21.72
CA PRO A 195 -14.29 6.54 21.19
C PRO A 195 -13.26 6.50 20.06
N LEU A 196 -13.41 7.44 19.11
CA LEU A 196 -12.38 7.72 18.12
C LEU A 196 -11.19 8.41 18.78
N ALA A 197 -10.01 8.12 18.27
CA ALA A 197 -8.76 8.73 18.68
C ALA A 197 -7.78 8.77 17.51
N VAL A 198 -6.94 9.79 17.54
CA VAL A 198 -5.80 9.92 16.63
C VAL A 198 -4.54 10.22 17.42
N GLY A 199 -3.42 9.82 16.87
CA GLY A 199 -2.12 9.95 17.48
C GLY A 199 -1.06 10.34 16.47
N ALA A 200 -0.05 11.05 16.92
CA ALA A 200 1.14 11.35 16.14
C ALA A 200 2.40 11.21 17.00
N VAL A 201 3.47 10.70 16.39
CA VAL A 201 4.80 10.50 16.97
C VAL A 201 5.83 10.99 15.97
N LEU A 202 6.76 11.82 16.42
CA LEU A 202 7.85 12.34 15.60
C LEU A 202 9.19 11.78 16.11
N LEU A 203 9.81 10.93 15.30
CA LEU A 203 11.12 10.36 15.55
C LEU A 203 12.17 11.05 14.69
N GLN A 204 13.38 11.22 15.23
CA GLN A 204 14.50 11.81 14.50
C GLN A 204 15.81 11.06 14.76
N ARG A 205 16.59 10.93 13.70
CA ARG A 205 18.00 10.54 13.76
C ARG A 205 18.84 11.79 13.98
N SER A 206 19.70 11.77 14.98
CA SER A 206 20.63 12.86 15.25
C SER A 206 22.04 12.32 15.46
N ASP A 207 23.04 13.15 15.17
CA ASP A 207 24.43 12.87 15.55
C ASP A 207 24.55 12.70 17.06
N GLU A 208 25.48 11.85 17.52
CA GLU A 208 25.68 11.58 18.95
C GLU A 208 25.99 12.85 19.77
N ASN A 209 26.40 13.95 19.15
CA ASN A 209 26.69 15.21 19.85
C ASN A 209 25.56 16.25 19.75
N HIS A 210 24.52 15.99 18.94
CA HIS A 210 23.48 16.99 18.61
C HIS A 210 22.07 16.46 18.92
N HIS A 211 21.86 16.03 20.17
CA HIS A 211 20.64 15.32 20.58
C HIS A 211 20.08 15.76 21.94
N GLN A 212 20.45 16.95 22.44
CA GLN A 212 19.92 17.46 23.71
C GLN A 212 18.41 17.82 23.62
N ASP A 213 17.74 17.91 24.77
CA ASP A 213 16.34 18.34 24.94
C ASP A 213 15.28 17.46 24.24
N LYS A 214 15.43 16.14 24.32
CA LYS A 214 14.49 15.16 23.72
C LYS A 214 13.60 14.52 24.77
N LYS A 215 12.37 14.12 24.38
CA LYS A 215 11.40 13.51 25.32
C LYS A 215 11.84 12.12 25.81
N ALA A 216 12.40 11.33 24.91
CA ALA A 216 12.95 9.99 25.15
C ALA A 216 13.79 9.53 23.95
N TYR A 217 14.33 8.32 24.03
CA TYR A 217 15.13 7.69 22.97
C TYR A 217 14.61 6.30 22.66
N LEU A 218 14.51 5.97 21.37
CA LEU A 218 14.16 4.63 20.92
C LEU A 218 15.41 3.75 20.95
N HIS A 219 15.46 2.82 21.89
CA HIS A 219 16.61 1.93 22.09
C HIS A 219 16.54 0.70 21.19
N ALA A 220 15.37 0.09 21.08
CA ALA A 220 15.20 -1.14 20.31
C ALA A 220 13.77 -1.35 19.83
N THR A 221 13.67 -2.14 18.75
CA THR A 221 12.42 -2.71 18.23
C THR A 221 12.71 -4.18 17.90
N GLN A 222 12.02 -5.13 18.52
CA GLN A 222 12.32 -6.56 18.35
C GLN A 222 11.07 -7.43 18.42
N THR A 223 11.03 -8.47 17.59
CA THR A 223 10.01 -9.52 17.70
C THR A 223 10.34 -10.45 18.86
N VAL A 224 9.47 -10.52 19.87
CA VAL A 224 9.78 -11.17 21.16
C VAL A 224 9.59 -12.68 21.12
N SER A 225 8.60 -13.17 20.38
CA SER A 225 8.18 -14.58 20.37
C SER A 225 9.28 -15.59 20.03
N GLN A 226 10.29 -15.21 19.23
CA GLN A 226 11.48 -16.04 18.95
C GLN A 226 12.78 -15.48 19.51
N GLN A 227 12.92 -14.16 19.59
CA GLN A 227 14.21 -13.54 19.88
C GLN A 227 14.40 -13.27 21.37
N GLY A 228 13.36 -13.51 22.17
CA GLY A 228 13.30 -13.03 23.55
C GLY A 228 13.24 -11.51 23.60
N TRP A 229 13.45 -10.96 24.80
CA TRP A 229 13.51 -9.52 25.00
C TRP A 229 14.78 -8.91 24.38
N PRO A 230 14.72 -7.65 23.89
CA PRO A 230 15.92 -6.93 23.45
C PRO A 230 16.98 -6.87 24.55
N ALA A 231 18.26 -6.96 24.17
CA ALA A 231 19.37 -6.85 25.11
C ALA A 231 19.44 -5.50 25.86
N SER A 232 18.77 -4.46 25.36
CA SER A 232 18.65 -3.16 26.04
C SER A 232 17.61 -3.14 27.16
N VAL A 233 16.83 -4.21 27.34
CA VAL A 233 15.85 -4.33 28.43
C VAL A 233 16.57 -4.76 29.70
N ASP A 234 16.49 -3.95 30.76
CA ASP A 234 16.91 -4.33 32.10
C ASP A 234 15.72 -4.88 32.94
N LEU A 235 16.02 -5.55 34.06
CA LEU A 235 14.98 -6.08 34.96
C LEU A 235 14.18 -5.00 35.70
N ALA A 236 14.62 -3.74 35.68
CA ALA A 236 13.93 -2.61 36.29
C ALA A 236 12.95 -1.94 35.30
N ALA A 237 12.95 -2.36 34.03
CA ALA A 237 12.09 -1.81 33.00
C ALA A 237 10.62 -2.09 33.28
N GLN A 238 9.78 -1.10 33.01
CA GLN A 238 8.34 -1.25 33.12
C GLN A 238 7.79 -1.82 31.81
N TRP A 239 7.18 -3.00 31.88
CA TRP A 239 6.57 -3.64 30.72
C TRP A 239 5.07 -3.33 30.68
N TYR A 240 4.62 -2.68 29.62
CA TYR A 240 3.21 -2.38 29.38
C TYR A 240 2.66 -3.25 28.25
N MET A 241 1.55 -3.92 28.52
CA MET A 241 0.84 -4.78 27.58
C MET A 241 -0.48 -4.13 27.19
N THR A 242 -0.61 -3.72 25.93
CA THR A 242 -1.70 -2.81 25.53
C THR A 242 -2.93 -3.51 24.97
N SER A 243 -2.84 -4.80 24.62
CA SER A 243 -3.99 -5.58 24.18
C SER A 243 -4.74 -6.16 25.39
N PRO A 244 -6.09 -6.30 25.34
CA PRO A 244 -6.91 -6.86 26.43
C PRO A 244 -6.68 -8.37 26.72
N VAL A 245 -5.55 -8.95 26.30
CA VAL A 245 -5.22 -10.35 26.56
C VAL A 245 -4.98 -10.54 28.06
N ASN A 246 -5.49 -11.64 28.63
CA ASN A 246 -5.21 -11.99 30.02
C ASN A 246 -3.70 -12.26 30.17
N THR A 247 -3.04 -11.55 31.08
CA THR A 247 -1.59 -11.71 31.38
C THR A 247 -1.15 -13.16 31.59
N SER A 248 -2.03 -14.05 32.08
CA SER A 248 -1.75 -15.49 32.22
C SER A 248 -1.56 -16.22 30.88
N GLN A 249 -2.16 -15.74 29.79
CA GLN A 249 -1.98 -16.29 28.45
C GLN A 249 -0.64 -15.87 27.81
N CYS A 250 0.06 -14.91 28.42
CA CYS A 250 1.36 -14.39 27.99
C CYS A 250 2.52 -14.92 28.87
N GLU A 251 2.29 -15.98 29.66
CA GLU A 251 3.30 -16.65 30.51
C GLU A 251 4.65 -16.92 29.82
N PRO A 252 4.73 -17.32 28.53
CA PRO A 252 6.02 -17.48 27.84
C PRO A 252 6.83 -16.17 27.76
N ILE A 253 6.15 -15.03 27.59
CA ILE A 253 6.74 -13.69 27.47
C ILE A 253 7.11 -13.13 28.87
N ALA A 254 6.31 -13.47 29.89
CA ALA A 254 6.46 -13.02 31.28
C ALA A 254 7.59 -13.72 32.07
N SER A 255 8.13 -14.84 31.56
CA SER A 255 9.19 -15.62 32.21
C SER A 255 10.55 -14.89 32.39
N SER A 256 10.63 -13.63 31.95
CA SER A 256 11.85 -12.79 31.96
C SER A 256 12.12 -12.04 33.26
N GLY A 257 11.22 -12.08 34.24
CA GLY A 257 11.33 -11.29 35.46
C GLY A 257 10.87 -9.82 35.33
N LEU A 258 10.38 -9.42 34.15
CA LEU A 258 9.71 -8.13 33.94
C LEU A 258 8.32 -8.13 34.59
N ILE A 259 8.00 -7.06 35.32
CA ILE A 259 6.69 -6.90 35.95
C ILE A 259 5.77 -6.17 34.99
N ALA A 260 4.78 -6.89 34.45
CA ALA A 260 3.72 -6.32 33.64
C ALA A 260 2.96 -5.25 34.43
N GLN A 261 2.83 -4.07 33.85
CA GLN A 261 2.08 -2.95 34.39
C GLN A 261 0.64 -3.00 33.86
N PRO A 262 -0.36 -2.72 34.70
CA PRO A 262 -1.74 -2.64 34.25
C PRO A 262 -1.90 -1.46 33.28
N VAL A 263 -2.57 -1.68 32.16
CA VAL A 263 -3.05 -0.63 31.26
C VAL A 263 -4.49 -0.34 31.62
N ALA A 264 -4.86 0.94 31.77
CA ALA A 264 -6.19 1.31 32.19
C ALA A 264 -7.24 0.99 31.11
N GLU A 265 -8.45 0.62 31.52
CA GLU A 265 -9.53 0.26 30.59
C GLU A 265 -9.83 1.37 29.57
N ASP A 266 -9.74 2.64 30.00
CA ASP A 266 -9.95 3.82 29.14
C ASP A 266 -8.89 3.97 28.03
N GLU A 267 -7.75 3.31 28.16
CA GLU A 267 -6.70 3.25 27.13
C GLU A 267 -6.91 2.05 26.21
N GLN A 268 -7.29 0.90 26.76
CA GLN A 268 -7.51 -0.33 25.98
C GLN A 268 -8.62 -0.13 24.94
N VAL A 269 -9.66 0.63 25.26
CA VAL A 269 -10.76 0.96 24.32
C VAL A 269 -10.31 1.80 23.12
N LEU A 270 -9.09 2.36 23.13
CA LEU A 270 -8.53 3.10 22.00
C LEU A 270 -7.92 2.19 20.92
N GLY A 271 -7.95 0.87 21.10
CA GLY A 271 -7.48 -0.12 20.13
C GLY A 271 -6.03 0.13 19.71
N CYS A 272 -5.78 0.26 18.41
CA CYS A 272 -4.42 0.46 17.88
C CYS A 272 -3.74 1.76 18.35
N VAL A 273 -4.49 2.75 18.87
CA VAL A 273 -3.94 4.01 19.41
C VAL A 273 -3.48 3.85 20.88
N ALA A 274 -3.96 2.82 21.59
CA ALA A 274 -3.64 2.56 23.00
C ALA A 274 -2.13 2.58 23.33
N PRO A 275 -1.23 1.98 22.51
CA PRO A 275 0.21 2.03 22.77
C PRO A 275 0.76 3.46 22.88
N LEU A 276 0.27 4.38 22.06
CA LEU A 276 0.70 5.78 22.13
C LEU A 276 0.19 6.48 23.39
N ALA A 277 -1.05 6.20 23.81
CA ALA A 277 -1.58 6.75 25.04
C ALA A 277 -0.73 6.34 26.26
N VAL A 278 -0.35 5.06 26.31
CA VAL A 278 0.53 4.52 27.35
C VAL A 278 1.92 5.16 27.31
N LEU A 279 2.52 5.31 26.12
CA LEU A 279 3.80 6.01 25.96
C LEU A 279 3.73 7.45 26.49
N LEU A 280 2.66 8.19 26.20
CA LEU A 280 2.48 9.56 26.70
C LEU A 280 2.36 9.61 28.23
N LYS A 281 1.57 8.70 28.84
CA LYS A 281 1.50 8.61 30.31
C LYS A 281 2.86 8.30 30.94
N TRP A 282 3.64 7.39 30.33
CA TRP A 282 4.99 7.09 30.81
C TRP A 282 5.90 8.32 30.72
N LEU A 283 5.85 9.09 29.62
CA LEU A 283 6.62 10.32 29.45
C LEU A 283 6.30 11.39 30.50
N ASP A 284 5.02 11.52 30.87
CA ASP A 284 4.53 12.49 31.86
C ASP A 284 4.74 12.03 33.32
N SER A 285 5.11 10.76 33.54
CA SER A 285 5.27 10.20 34.87
C SER A 285 6.64 10.51 35.50
N ASP A 286 6.65 10.76 36.81
CA ASP A 286 7.86 10.89 37.64
C ASP A 286 8.46 9.52 38.05
N LEU A 287 8.14 8.45 37.31
CA LEU A 287 8.51 7.08 37.68
C LEU A 287 10.02 6.91 37.74
N SER A 288 10.49 6.13 38.72
CA SER A 288 11.91 5.84 38.95
C SER A 288 12.54 4.95 37.88
N SER A 289 11.76 4.35 36.98
CA SER A 289 12.27 3.44 35.96
C SER A 289 12.73 4.21 34.71
N PRO A 290 14.01 4.08 34.31
CA PRO A 290 14.55 4.82 33.17
C PRO A 290 14.08 4.27 31.81
N THR A 291 13.49 3.08 31.79
CA THR A 291 13.22 2.30 30.57
C THR A 291 11.79 1.75 30.56
N MET A 292 11.09 1.97 29.45
CA MET A 292 9.78 1.39 29.15
C MET A 292 9.90 0.34 28.06
N VAL A 293 9.18 -0.77 28.24
CA VAL A 293 8.93 -1.77 27.21
C VAL A 293 7.45 -1.79 26.89
N LEU A 294 7.11 -1.55 25.63
CA LEU A 294 5.73 -1.55 25.14
C LEU A 294 5.55 -2.69 24.15
N SER A 295 4.58 -3.57 24.40
CA SER A 295 4.18 -4.56 23.41
C SER A 295 2.66 -4.76 23.40
N PRO A 296 2.06 -5.10 22.25
CA PRO A 296 0.66 -5.49 22.19
C PRO A 296 0.37 -6.73 23.05
N GLY A 297 1.29 -7.68 23.13
CA GLY A 297 1.17 -8.85 24.01
C GLY A 297 0.32 -9.97 23.44
N GLN A 298 0.29 -10.13 22.11
CA GLN A 298 -0.48 -11.20 21.45
C GLN A 298 0.27 -12.55 21.53
N PRO A 299 -0.28 -13.58 22.22
CA PRO A 299 0.37 -14.88 22.33
C PRO A 299 0.33 -15.63 21.00
N ASN A 300 1.43 -16.31 20.66
CA ASN A 300 1.58 -17.11 19.43
C ASN A 300 1.50 -16.33 18.11
N GLU A 301 1.59 -15.00 18.15
CA GLU A 301 1.75 -14.13 16.99
C GLU A 301 3.10 -13.38 17.04
N ALA A 302 3.39 -12.64 15.98
CA ALA A 302 4.59 -11.80 15.90
C ALA A 302 4.45 -10.54 16.78
N ASP A 303 4.58 -10.70 18.11
CA ASP A 303 4.56 -9.57 19.05
C ASP A 303 5.86 -8.76 18.94
N ILE A 304 5.74 -7.44 18.79
CA ILE A 304 6.87 -6.52 18.66
C ILE A 304 6.99 -5.70 19.95
N ALA A 305 8.14 -5.83 20.62
CA ALA A 305 8.52 -4.97 21.72
C ALA A 305 9.19 -3.69 21.20
N LEU A 306 8.70 -2.56 21.69
CA LEU A 306 9.34 -1.26 21.58
C LEU A 306 10.01 -0.92 22.90
N VAL A 307 11.28 -0.52 22.86
CA VAL A 307 12.03 -0.12 24.06
C VAL A 307 12.36 1.37 23.97
N PHE A 308 11.83 2.13 24.92
CA PHE A 308 12.12 3.55 25.07
C PHE A 308 12.89 3.78 26.36
N GLY A 309 13.92 4.62 26.31
CA GLY A 309 14.66 5.05 27.49
C GLY A 309 14.70 6.57 27.63
N ARG A 310 14.87 7.04 28.87
CA ARG A 310 15.10 8.46 29.18
C ARG A 310 16.51 8.93 28.78
N GLU A 311 17.47 8.01 28.77
CA GLU A 311 18.86 8.27 28.37
C GLU A 311 19.15 7.85 26.93
N PRO A 312 20.08 8.52 26.22
CA PRO A 312 20.41 8.19 24.84
C PRO A 312 21.13 6.85 24.72
N LEU A 313 20.72 6.05 23.72
CA LEU A 313 21.47 4.88 23.27
C LEU A 313 22.16 5.19 21.93
N VAL A 314 23.49 5.13 21.93
CA VAL A 314 24.31 5.46 20.75
C VAL A 314 24.48 4.23 19.86
N PHE A 315 24.08 4.37 18.60
CA PHE A 315 24.26 3.38 17.55
C PHE A 315 25.48 3.72 16.68
N SER A 316 26.05 2.70 16.04
CA SER A 316 27.09 2.87 15.02
C SER A 316 26.56 2.43 13.67
N GLN A 317 26.82 3.20 12.62
CA GLN A 317 26.41 2.84 11.26
C GLN A 317 27.02 1.48 10.87
N ALA A 318 26.17 0.50 10.57
CA ALA A 318 26.58 -0.78 10.01
C ALA A 318 26.81 -0.66 8.50
N VAL A 319 27.67 -1.52 7.95
CA VAL A 319 27.77 -1.68 6.50
C VAL A 319 26.52 -2.41 6.04
N ALA A 320 25.71 -1.74 5.23
CA ALA A 320 24.48 -2.33 4.72
C ALA A 320 24.83 -3.50 3.79
N PRO A 321 24.29 -4.70 4.02
CA PRO A 321 24.47 -5.81 3.10
C PRO A 321 23.69 -5.57 1.80
N LYS A 322 24.15 -6.16 0.70
CA LYS A 322 23.33 -6.24 -0.53
C LYS A 322 22.11 -7.13 -0.28
N VAL A 323 20.97 -6.74 -0.85
CA VAL A 323 19.72 -7.52 -0.80
C VAL A 323 19.50 -8.16 -2.17
N VAL A 324 19.11 -9.43 -2.17
CA VAL A 324 18.87 -10.22 -3.39
C VAL A 324 17.45 -10.76 -3.43
N ILE A 325 16.94 -10.94 -4.64
CA ILE A 325 15.70 -11.69 -4.91
C ILE A 325 16.09 -13.15 -5.10
N ASN A 326 15.54 -14.06 -4.30
CA ASN A 326 15.88 -15.48 -4.33
C ASN A 326 14.85 -16.34 -5.06
N ALA A 327 13.58 -15.94 -5.01
CA ALA A 327 12.48 -16.65 -5.63
C ALA A 327 11.38 -15.66 -6.00
N GLN A 328 10.61 -16.02 -7.00
CA GLN A 328 9.44 -15.26 -7.46
C GLN A 328 8.36 -16.23 -7.92
N GLN A 329 7.10 -15.85 -7.73
CA GLN A 329 5.96 -16.50 -8.36
C GLN A 329 4.90 -15.45 -8.69
N VAL A 330 4.21 -15.64 -9.82
CA VAL A 330 3.33 -14.64 -10.42
C VAL A 330 2.09 -15.29 -11.02
N TRP A 331 1.01 -14.51 -11.07
CA TRP A 331 -0.18 -14.79 -11.85
C TRP A 331 -0.76 -13.47 -12.37
N PHE A 332 -0.67 -13.23 -13.68
CA PHE A 332 -1.14 -11.99 -14.33
C PHE A 332 -1.87 -12.30 -15.63
N ALA A 333 -3.07 -11.73 -15.83
CA ALA A 333 -3.86 -11.85 -17.07
C ALA A 333 -3.93 -13.29 -17.67
N GLY A 334 -4.23 -14.31 -16.85
CA GLY A 334 -4.29 -15.71 -17.29
C GLY A 334 -2.93 -16.42 -17.38
N CYS A 335 -1.82 -15.70 -17.30
CA CYS A 335 -0.48 -16.26 -17.21
C CYS A 335 -0.17 -16.64 -15.76
N GLN A 336 -0.49 -17.88 -15.37
CA GLN A 336 -0.14 -18.44 -14.07
C GLN A 336 1.24 -19.08 -14.12
N GLY A 337 2.16 -18.66 -13.26
CA GLY A 337 3.53 -19.15 -13.25
C GLY A 337 4.53 -18.23 -13.96
N VAL A 338 5.78 -18.25 -13.52
CA VAL A 338 6.88 -17.48 -14.15
C VAL A 338 7.08 -17.80 -15.62
N GLU A 339 6.91 -19.05 -16.05
CA GLU A 339 7.06 -19.48 -17.44
C GLU A 339 5.95 -18.91 -18.33
N ALA A 340 4.69 -19.09 -17.93
CA ALA A 340 3.55 -18.53 -18.65
C ALA A 340 3.61 -17.00 -18.70
N TYR A 341 4.09 -16.36 -17.62
CA TYR A 341 4.30 -14.92 -17.58
C TYR A 341 5.38 -14.45 -18.56
N TRP A 342 6.50 -15.18 -18.66
CA TRP A 342 7.53 -14.90 -19.67
C TRP A 342 7.02 -15.06 -21.11
N GLN A 343 6.19 -16.07 -21.36
CA GLN A 343 5.53 -16.25 -22.66
C GLN A 343 4.60 -15.07 -22.96
N GLY A 344 3.75 -14.68 -22.01
CA GLY A 344 2.84 -13.53 -22.16
C GLY A 344 3.55 -12.18 -22.33
N LEU A 345 4.75 -12.02 -21.76
CA LEU A 345 5.60 -10.83 -21.97
C LEU A 345 6.07 -10.67 -23.43
N ASN A 346 6.12 -11.77 -24.18
CA ASN A 346 6.54 -11.79 -25.58
C ASN A 346 5.37 -12.04 -26.54
N ASP A 347 4.13 -12.01 -26.05
CA ASP A 347 2.92 -12.21 -26.84
C ASP A 347 2.56 -10.95 -27.65
N ASP A 348 2.36 -11.12 -28.95
CA ASP A 348 2.00 -10.04 -29.89
C ASP A 348 0.54 -9.56 -29.75
N GLN A 349 -0.31 -10.26 -28.99
CA GLN A 349 -1.71 -9.90 -28.72
C GLN A 349 -1.88 -9.28 -27.31
N GLY A 350 -1.14 -9.80 -26.34
CA GLY A 350 -1.24 -9.44 -24.92
C GLY A 350 -2.49 -10.01 -24.23
N GLY A 351 -2.61 -9.79 -22.92
CA GLY A 351 -3.63 -10.40 -22.06
C GLY A 351 -4.97 -9.67 -21.98
N MET A 352 -5.27 -8.76 -22.90
CA MET A 352 -6.51 -7.94 -22.86
C MET A 352 -7.72 -8.73 -23.40
N VAL A 353 -8.76 -8.87 -22.59
CA VAL A 353 -10.04 -9.51 -22.95
C VAL A 353 -11.21 -8.54 -22.83
N ASN A 354 -12.36 -8.90 -23.40
CA ASN A 354 -13.60 -8.14 -23.19
C ASN A 354 -14.11 -8.35 -21.76
N ILE A 355 -14.59 -7.30 -21.13
CA ILE A 355 -15.38 -7.41 -19.90
C ILE A 355 -16.74 -8.01 -20.28
N VAL A 356 -17.15 -9.07 -19.60
CA VAL A 356 -18.49 -9.65 -19.74
C VAL A 356 -19.43 -8.86 -18.83
N HIS A 357 -19.99 -7.77 -19.35
CA HIS A 357 -20.79 -6.82 -18.57
C HIS A 357 -22.05 -7.44 -17.96
N GLU A 358 -22.63 -8.44 -18.62
CA GLU A 358 -23.78 -9.20 -18.13
C GLU A 358 -23.46 -9.95 -16.84
N ALA A 359 -22.19 -10.31 -16.62
CA ALA A 359 -21.72 -10.95 -15.38
C ALA A 359 -21.53 -9.94 -14.22
N LEU A 360 -21.63 -8.62 -14.48
CA LEU A 360 -21.42 -7.56 -13.51
C LEU A 360 -22.72 -6.77 -13.27
N ALA A 361 -23.61 -7.32 -12.44
CA ALA A 361 -24.91 -6.74 -12.07
C ALA A 361 -25.61 -5.95 -13.19
N SER A 362 -25.96 -6.66 -14.28
CA SER A 362 -26.96 -6.29 -15.29
C SER A 362 -26.56 -5.42 -16.48
N SER A 363 -25.28 -5.13 -16.74
CA SER A 363 -24.81 -4.24 -17.82
C SER A 363 -25.42 -2.82 -17.84
N GLN A 364 -26.45 -2.51 -17.04
CA GLN A 364 -27.13 -1.20 -16.97
C GLN A 364 -26.23 -0.10 -16.40
N VAL A 365 -25.22 -0.50 -15.62
CA VAL A 365 -24.19 0.37 -15.07
C VAL A 365 -23.01 0.53 -16.03
N HIS A 366 -22.96 -0.22 -17.13
CA HIS A 366 -22.01 0.01 -18.21
C HIS A 366 -22.60 1.00 -19.22
N VAL A 367 -21.90 2.11 -19.42
CA VAL A 367 -22.29 3.18 -20.34
C VAL A 367 -21.06 3.58 -21.15
N ALA A 368 -20.99 3.11 -22.40
CA ALA A 368 -19.81 3.31 -23.25
C ALA A 368 -19.45 4.79 -23.52
N GLN A 369 -20.44 5.68 -23.50
CA GLN A 369 -20.26 7.13 -23.67
C GLN A 369 -21.11 7.90 -22.66
N GLY A 370 -20.51 8.87 -21.97
CA GLY A 370 -21.22 9.68 -20.97
C GLY A 370 -21.49 8.94 -19.65
N ALA A 371 -20.61 8.00 -19.27
CA ALA A 371 -20.64 7.42 -17.94
C ALA A 371 -20.63 8.52 -16.86
N THR A 372 -21.40 8.28 -15.80
CA THR A 372 -21.58 9.17 -14.65
C THR A 372 -20.82 8.60 -13.44
N PHE A 373 -20.95 9.20 -12.26
CA PHE A 373 -20.24 8.77 -11.05
C PHE A 373 -20.59 7.34 -10.57
N ASP A 374 -21.70 6.78 -11.05
CA ASP A 374 -22.20 5.44 -10.69
C ASP A 374 -22.20 4.45 -11.86
N SER A 375 -21.66 4.84 -13.00
CA SER A 375 -21.51 3.97 -14.17
C SER A 375 -20.06 3.95 -14.66
N TYR A 376 -19.74 2.96 -15.48
CA TYR A 376 -18.39 2.78 -16.04
C TYR A 376 -18.42 2.62 -17.55
N TYR A 377 -17.32 2.97 -18.22
CA TYR A 377 -17.22 2.96 -19.68
C TYR A 377 -16.19 1.99 -20.26
N SER A 378 -15.35 1.37 -19.43
CA SER A 378 -14.31 0.45 -19.91
C SER A 378 -14.91 -0.86 -20.43
N ASN A 379 -14.50 -1.27 -21.63
CA ASN A 379 -14.91 -2.52 -22.27
C ASN A 379 -13.85 -3.62 -22.19
N LYS A 380 -12.63 -3.28 -21.79
CA LYS A 380 -11.47 -4.18 -21.81
C LYS A 380 -10.87 -4.30 -20.42
N ALA A 381 -10.29 -5.46 -20.15
CA ALA A 381 -9.53 -5.74 -18.94
C ALA A 381 -8.53 -6.87 -19.17
N ALA A 382 -7.50 -6.95 -18.35
CA ALA A 382 -6.68 -8.15 -18.21
C ALA A 382 -7.15 -8.94 -16.98
N LEU A 383 -7.65 -10.15 -17.17
CA LEU A 383 -8.31 -10.93 -16.11
C LEU A 383 -7.48 -12.13 -15.69
N LEU A 384 -7.51 -12.45 -14.39
CA LEU A 384 -7.13 -13.80 -13.95
C LEU A 384 -8.15 -14.79 -14.49
N GLN A 385 -7.65 -15.78 -15.22
CA GLN A 385 -8.46 -16.89 -15.72
C GLN A 385 -7.76 -18.22 -15.45
N PRO A 386 -8.48 -19.23 -14.92
CA PRO A 386 -9.85 -19.16 -14.38
C PRO A 386 -9.89 -18.50 -12.98
N ALA A 387 -10.86 -17.62 -12.73
CA ALA A 387 -11.14 -17.11 -11.39
C ALA A 387 -12.65 -17.00 -11.18
N SER A 388 -13.17 -17.56 -10.08
CA SER A 388 -14.58 -17.41 -9.70
C SER A 388 -14.85 -15.96 -9.29
N ARG A 389 -16.01 -15.43 -9.71
CA ARG A 389 -16.43 -14.05 -9.47
C ARG A 389 -17.80 -14.01 -8.84
N ASP A 390 -17.98 -13.10 -7.89
CA ASP A 390 -19.28 -12.78 -7.33
C ASP A 390 -20.12 -11.90 -8.28
N LYS A 391 -21.38 -11.62 -7.93
CA LYS A 391 -22.30 -10.82 -8.76
C LYS A 391 -21.80 -9.40 -9.09
N MET A 392 -20.85 -8.89 -8.31
CA MET A 392 -20.24 -7.57 -8.47
C MET A 392 -18.84 -7.65 -9.14
N GLY A 393 -18.41 -8.84 -9.55
CA GLY A 393 -17.13 -9.07 -10.22
C GLY A 393 -15.95 -9.32 -9.28
N HIS A 394 -16.15 -9.38 -7.97
CA HIS A 394 -15.05 -9.59 -7.05
C HIS A 394 -14.53 -11.02 -7.10
N VAL A 395 -13.21 -11.13 -7.04
CA VAL A 395 -12.48 -12.40 -6.92
C VAL A 395 -12.00 -12.56 -5.48
N ALA A 396 -12.07 -13.79 -4.96
CA ALA A 396 -11.54 -14.13 -3.64
C ALA A 396 -10.00 -14.05 -3.63
N VAL A 397 -9.45 -12.95 -3.09
CA VAL A 397 -8.01 -12.64 -3.17
C VAL A 397 -7.19 -13.67 -2.38
N ALA A 398 -7.71 -14.16 -1.25
CA ALA A 398 -7.05 -15.21 -0.47
C ALA A 398 -6.87 -16.52 -1.26
N SER A 399 -7.86 -16.86 -2.11
CA SER A 399 -7.78 -18.03 -2.99
C SER A 399 -6.75 -17.84 -4.11
N VAL A 400 -6.67 -16.64 -4.69
CA VAL A 400 -5.62 -16.33 -5.68
C VAL A 400 -4.23 -16.43 -5.06
N MET A 401 -4.05 -15.86 -3.85
CA MET A 401 -2.79 -15.97 -3.12
C MET A 401 -2.45 -17.43 -2.80
N GLN A 402 -3.44 -18.24 -2.42
CA GLN A 402 -3.26 -19.67 -2.17
C GLN A 402 -2.70 -20.39 -3.40
N THR A 403 -3.24 -20.14 -4.60
CA THR A 403 -2.75 -20.73 -5.84
C THR A 403 -1.32 -20.31 -6.17
N VAL A 404 -0.97 -19.05 -5.93
CA VAL A 404 0.41 -18.54 -6.09
C VAL A 404 1.35 -19.22 -5.10
N LEU A 405 0.92 -19.42 -3.84
CA LEU A 405 1.69 -20.11 -2.81
C LEU A 405 1.95 -21.58 -3.14
N GLU A 406 0.92 -22.31 -3.61
CA GLU A 406 1.04 -23.72 -3.99
C GLU A 406 2.04 -23.96 -5.13
N SER A 407 2.22 -22.96 -6.00
CA SER A 407 3.18 -22.99 -7.09
C SER A 407 4.53 -22.34 -6.72
N PHE A 408 4.69 -21.81 -5.50
CA PHE A 408 5.91 -21.13 -5.09
C PHE A 408 7.06 -22.13 -4.93
N PRO A 409 8.30 -21.81 -5.35
CA PRO A 409 9.45 -22.70 -5.17
C PRO A 409 9.60 -23.13 -3.71
N THR A 410 9.95 -24.41 -3.46
CA THR A 410 10.19 -24.88 -2.10
C THR A 410 11.32 -24.09 -1.45
N VAL A 411 11.03 -23.47 -0.30
CA VAL A 411 12.00 -22.68 0.47
C VAL A 411 12.30 -23.39 1.79
N VAL A 412 13.58 -23.68 2.04
CA VAL A 412 14.04 -24.14 3.36
C VAL A 412 14.69 -22.95 4.06
N LEU A 413 13.98 -22.39 5.04
CA LEU A 413 14.45 -21.28 5.87
C LEU A 413 15.12 -21.80 7.14
N PRO A 414 16.19 -21.16 7.64
CA PRO A 414 16.76 -21.51 8.95
C PRO A 414 15.71 -21.44 10.07
N THR A 415 15.84 -22.31 11.08
CA THR A 415 14.88 -22.38 12.20
C THR A 415 14.76 -21.03 12.90
N ASN A 416 15.89 -20.39 13.21
CA ASN A 416 15.96 -19.11 13.91
C ASN A 416 15.99 -17.90 12.97
N ALA A 417 15.61 -18.08 11.70
CA ALA A 417 15.59 -16.99 10.73
C ALA A 417 14.56 -15.93 11.15
N LYS A 418 15.03 -14.69 11.25
CA LYS A 418 14.17 -13.54 11.50
C LYS A 418 13.55 -13.14 10.16
N GLY A 419 12.24 -12.91 10.13
CA GLY A 419 11.62 -12.53 8.88
C GLY A 419 10.37 -11.69 9.03
N MET A 420 9.93 -11.20 7.88
CA MET A 420 8.69 -10.48 7.74
C MET A 420 7.97 -10.86 6.44
N VAL A 421 6.67 -10.59 6.44
CA VAL A 421 5.79 -10.72 5.29
C VAL A 421 5.07 -9.39 5.12
N ILE A 422 5.23 -8.76 3.95
CA ILE A 422 4.59 -7.50 3.59
C ILE A 422 3.73 -7.73 2.36
N THR A 423 2.41 -7.50 2.48
CA THR A 423 1.50 -7.57 1.34
C THR A 423 1.05 -6.17 0.92
N ALA A 424 1.39 -5.77 -0.30
CA ALA A 424 0.91 -4.51 -0.87
C ALA A 424 -0.50 -4.67 -1.47
N GLY A 425 -1.38 -3.72 -1.17
CA GLY A 425 -2.74 -3.69 -1.73
C GLY A 425 -3.60 -2.62 -1.08
N ASN A 426 -4.85 -2.49 -1.52
CA ASN A 426 -5.87 -1.73 -0.79
C ASN A 426 -6.00 -2.29 0.64
N LEU A 427 -5.90 -1.44 1.68
CA LEU A 427 -5.96 -1.91 3.07
C LEU A 427 -7.34 -2.46 3.46
N ALA A 428 -8.39 -2.09 2.72
CA ALA A 428 -9.80 -2.39 2.99
C ALA A 428 -10.45 -3.22 1.87
N PRO A 429 -10.44 -4.57 1.96
CA PRO A 429 -11.10 -5.42 0.97
C PRO A 429 -12.60 -5.15 0.88
N TYR A 430 -13.15 -5.23 -0.32
CA TYR A 430 -14.56 -4.96 -0.59
C TYR A 430 -15.52 -5.86 0.18
N ALA A 431 -15.16 -7.14 0.37
CA ALA A 431 -15.99 -8.09 1.11
C ALA A 431 -16.27 -7.62 2.54
N GLN A 432 -15.29 -7.02 3.23
CA GLN A 432 -15.49 -6.52 4.59
C GLN A 432 -16.46 -5.34 4.65
N ARG A 433 -16.39 -4.46 3.65
CA ARG A 433 -17.33 -3.34 3.52
C ARG A 433 -18.75 -3.84 3.33
N ARG A 434 -18.95 -4.93 2.56
CA ARG A 434 -20.27 -5.55 2.38
C ARG A 434 -20.81 -6.15 3.67
N VAL A 435 -19.97 -6.84 4.45
CA VAL A 435 -20.35 -7.34 5.78
C VAL A 435 -20.79 -6.18 6.68
N ALA A 436 -20.02 -5.08 6.72
CA ALA A 436 -20.36 -3.91 7.52
C ALA A 436 -21.67 -3.23 7.08
N LEU A 437 -21.98 -3.27 5.78
CA LEU A 437 -23.18 -2.67 5.20
C LEU A 437 -24.41 -3.60 5.20
N LEU A 438 -24.26 -4.85 5.66
CA LEU A 438 -25.33 -5.84 5.63
C LEU A 438 -26.63 -5.35 6.28
N PRO A 439 -26.63 -4.68 7.45
CA PRO A 439 -27.87 -4.15 8.04
C PRO A 439 -28.58 -3.15 7.11
N MET A 440 -27.82 -2.28 6.44
CA MET A 440 -28.38 -1.28 5.51
C MET A 440 -28.92 -1.94 4.24
N PHE A 441 -28.24 -2.97 3.73
CA PHE A 441 -28.74 -3.75 2.60
C PHE A 441 -30.02 -4.49 2.97
N THR A 442 -30.07 -5.14 4.14
CA THR A 442 -31.26 -5.85 4.62
C THR A 442 -32.48 -4.92 4.69
N THR A 443 -32.34 -3.75 5.33
CA THR A 443 -33.44 -2.77 5.41
C THR A 443 -33.94 -2.36 4.03
N LEU A 444 -33.03 -2.02 3.12
CA LEU A 444 -33.38 -1.61 1.76
C LEU A 444 -34.08 -2.75 0.99
N THR A 445 -33.57 -3.98 1.08
CA THR A 445 -34.15 -5.12 0.36
C THR A 445 -35.56 -5.45 0.82
N LEU A 446 -35.89 -5.27 2.11
CA LEU A 446 -37.25 -5.43 2.63
C LEU A 446 -38.21 -4.40 2.03
N GLN A 447 -37.79 -3.14 1.93
CA GLN A 447 -38.59 -2.08 1.32
C GLN A 447 -38.83 -2.33 -0.18
N ILE A 448 -37.82 -2.82 -0.89
CA ILE A 448 -37.96 -3.21 -2.30
C ILE A 448 -38.91 -4.40 -2.42
N GLU A 449 -38.77 -5.42 -1.57
CA GLU A 449 -39.63 -6.60 -1.59
C GLU A 449 -41.11 -6.24 -1.41
N GLU A 450 -41.45 -5.33 -0.49
CA GLU A 450 -42.82 -4.82 -0.30
C GLU A 450 -43.38 -4.22 -1.60
N VAL A 451 -42.60 -3.39 -2.30
CA VAL A 451 -42.99 -2.79 -3.58
C VAL A 451 -43.20 -3.87 -4.65
N LEU A 452 -42.28 -4.83 -4.77
CA LEU A 452 -42.37 -5.88 -5.79
C LEU A 452 -43.54 -6.83 -5.53
N GLN A 453 -43.87 -7.11 -4.27
CA GLN A 453 -45.03 -7.93 -3.89
C GLN A 453 -46.35 -7.20 -4.19
N ALA A 454 -46.45 -5.92 -3.80
CA ALA A 454 -47.64 -5.12 -4.04
C ALA A 454 -48.00 -4.98 -5.53
N ASN A 455 -46.98 -4.92 -6.41
CA ASN A 455 -47.15 -4.81 -7.86
C ASN A 455 -47.09 -6.16 -8.60
N GLN A 456 -47.00 -7.29 -7.90
CA GLN A 456 -46.98 -8.66 -8.48
C GLN A 456 -45.81 -8.93 -9.47
N GLU A 457 -44.64 -8.33 -9.24
CA GLU A 457 -43.47 -8.42 -10.13
C GLU A 457 -42.63 -9.69 -9.88
N VAL A 458 -43.12 -10.86 -10.32
CA VAL A 458 -42.52 -12.17 -9.98
C VAL A 458 -41.05 -12.31 -10.45
N SER A 459 -40.71 -11.87 -11.66
CA SER A 459 -39.33 -11.93 -12.17
C SER A 459 -38.37 -11.05 -11.37
N ALA A 460 -38.83 -9.88 -10.96
CA ALA A 460 -38.05 -8.97 -10.12
C ALA A 460 -37.85 -9.53 -8.71
N GLN A 461 -38.83 -10.24 -8.15
CA GLN A 461 -38.69 -10.92 -6.86
C GLN A 461 -37.62 -12.02 -6.92
N GLN A 462 -37.59 -12.82 -7.99
CA GLN A 462 -36.54 -13.84 -8.18
C GLN A 462 -35.14 -13.22 -8.25
N LEU A 463 -35.02 -12.08 -8.92
CA LEU A 463 -33.77 -11.34 -9.03
C LEU A 463 -33.33 -10.74 -7.69
N LEU A 464 -34.27 -10.18 -6.91
CA LEU A 464 -34.01 -9.73 -5.55
C LEU A 464 -33.52 -10.87 -4.65
N GLN A 465 -34.09 -12.08 -4.81
CA GLN A 465 -33.62 -13.27 -4.08
C GLN A 465 -32.17 -13.65 -4.43
N GLN A 466 -31.72 -13.47 -5.68
CA GLN A 466 -30.31 -13.68 -6.03
C GLN A 466 -29.38 -12.67 -5.33
N TRP A 467 -29.80 -11.40 -5.21
CA TRP A 467 -29.07 -10.39 -4.44
C TRP A 467 -29.02 -10.71 -2.95
N LEU A 468 -30.14 -11.18 -2.38
CA LEU A 468 -30.17 -11.65 -0.99
C LEU A 468 -29.23 -12.84 -0.77
N GLN A 469 -29.16 -13.78 -1.71
CA GLN A 469 -28.20 -14.90 -1.66
C GLN A 469 -26.74 -14.40 -1.71
N GLN A 470 -26.44 -13.40 -2.55
CA GLN A 470 -25.12 -12.76 -2.59
C GLN A 470 -24.76 -12.14 -1.22
N PHE A 471 -25.67 -11.35 -0.64
CA PHE A 471 -25.42 -10.72 0.67
C PHE A 471 -25.34 -11.72 1.82
N ALA A 472 -26.13 -12.80 1.78
CA ALA A 472 -26.00 -13.91 2.72
C ALA A 472 -24.64 -14.61 2.59
N GLY A 473 -24.14 -14.80 1.37
CA GLY A 473 -22.79 -15.30 1.11
C GLY A 473 -21.70 -14.39 1.67
N ASP A 474 -21.86 -13.08 1.49
CA ASP A 474 -20.95 -12.07 2.05
C ASP A 474 -20.89 -12.14 3.58
N ALA A 475 -22.03 -12.33 4.26
CA ALA A 475 -22.11 -12.48 5.71
C ALA A 475 -21.28 -13.66 6.26
N HIS A 476 -21.00 -14.65 5.41
CA HIS A 476 -20.22 -15.84 5.73
C HIS A 476 -18.83 -15.86 5.07
N THR A 477 -18.45 -14.77 4.40
CA THR A 477 -17.15 -14.69 3.73
C THR A 477 -16.01 -14.86 4.72
N LYS A 478 -14.99 -15.61 4.30
CA LYS A 478 -13.73 -15.73 5.04
C LYS A 478 -12.70 -14.72 4.57
N GLU A 479 -13.03 -13.83 3.65
CA GLU A 479 -12.14 -12.75 3.21
C GLU A 479 -11.78 -11.85 4.39
N GLN A 480 -10.49 -11.63 4.57
CA GLN A 480 -9.91 -10.91 5.70
C GLN A 480 -9.18 -9.66 5.22
N PRO A 481 -8.84 -8.69 6.09
CA PRO A 481 -8.10 -7.51 5.67
C PRO A 481 -6.77 -7.91 5.03
N THR A 482 -6.21 -7.07 4.16
CA THR A 482 -5.01 -7.40 3.36
C THR A 482 -3.82 -7.91 4.18
N TRP A 483 -3.68 -7.50 5.44
CA TRP A 483 -2.59 -7.98 6.31
C TRP A 483 -2.74 -9.46 6.70
N MET A 484 -3.95 -10.01 6.64
CA MET A 484 -4.20 -11.44 6.85
C MET A 484 -3.74 -12.29 5.67
N LEU A 485 -3.57 -11.71 4.46
CA LEU A 485 -2.83 -12.38 3.39
C LEU A 485 -1.37 -12.58 3.79
N SER A 486 -0.77 -11.62 4.50
CA SER A 486 0.58 -11.78 5.05
C SER A 486 0.63 -12.90 6.09
N LYS A 487 -0.42 -13.04 6.92
CA LYS A 487 -0.58 -14.17 7.85
C LYS A 487 -0.71 -15.51 7.12
N GLN A 488 -1.50 -15.56 6.04
CA GLN A 488 -1.63 -16.76 5.20
C GLN A 488 -0.28 -17.20 4.62
N ILE A 489 0.50 -16.27 4.06
CA ILE A 489 1.85 -16.53 3.53
C ILE A 489 2.78 -17.00 4.65
N ALA A 490 2.79 -16.31 5.79
CA ALA A 490 3.62 -16.67 6.95
C ALA A 490 3.32 -18.11 7.42
N ASN A 491 2.04 -18.46 7.52
CA ASN A 491 1.59 -19.81 7.90
C ASN A 491 1.98 -20.87 6.87
N PHE A 492 1.87 -20.57 5.57
CA PHE A 492 2.26 -21.49 4.50
C PHE A 492 3.73 -21.91 4.63
N PHE A 493 4.62 -20.97 4.97
CA PHE A 493 6.03 -21.25 5.20
C PHE A 493 6.37 -21.68 6.64
N SER A 494 5.36 -22.00 7.46
CA SER A 494 5.54 -22.40 8.87
C SER A 494 6.30 -21.36 9.71
N LYS A 495 6.02 -20.07 9.47
CA LYS A 495 6.60 -18.92 10.15
C LYS A 495 5.53 -17.97 10.74
N PRO A 496 4.57 -18.47 11.55
CA PRO A 496 3.49 -17.64 12.12
C PRO A 496 3.99 -16.51 13.04
N ASP A 497 5.22 -16.62 13.52
CA ASP A 497 5.92 -15.67 14.37
C ASP A 497 6.64 -14.55 13.60
N TRP A 498 6.71 -14.65 12.26
CA TRP A 498 7.25 -13.59 11.43
C TRP A 498 6.32 -12.39 11.41
N GLN A 499 6.92 -11.21 11.32
CA GLN A 499 6.19 -9.97 11.27
C GLN A 499 5.25 -9.92 10.07
N GLN A 500 3.98 -9.55 10.26
CA GLN A 500 2.96 -9.56 9.20
C GLN A 500 2.32 -8.19 9.07
N LEU A 501 2.31 -7.60 7.88
CA LEU A 501 1.61 -6.35 7.64
C LEU A 501 1.14 -6.18 6.20
N ALA A 502 0.09 -5.39 6.02
CA ALA A 502 -0.25 -4.80 4.74
C ALA A 502 0.32 -3.40 4.61
N LEU A 503 0.62 -3.02 3.37
CA LEU A 503 1.09 -1.69 3.01
C LEU A 503 0.27 -1.16 1.82
N GLU A 504 -0.09 0.12 1.89
CA GLU A 504 -0.71 0.83 0.77
C GLU A 504 0.12 2.07 0.45
N ALA A 505 0.49 2.19 -0.82
CA ALA A 505 1.17 3.36 -1.37
C ALA A 505 0.63 3.66 -2.79
N ALA A 506 -0.71 3.59 -2.93
CA ALA A 506 -1.41 3.59 -4.21
C ALA A 506 -0.75 2.62 -5.23
N CYS A 507 -0.61 3.01 -6.49
CA CYS A 507 -0.01 2.21 -7.55
C CYS A 507 1.50 1.90 -7.34
N ALA A 508 2.16 2.57 -6.40
CA ALA A 508 3.54 2.30 -6.00
C ALA A 508 3.66 1.29 -4.84
N GLY A 509 2.53 0.74 -4.37
CA GLY A 509 2.41 -0.13 -3.19
C GLY A 509 3.48 -1.21 -3.09
N SER A 510 3.64 -2.03 -4.13
CA SER A 510 4.61 -3.13 -4.09
C SER A 510 6.07 -2.67 -4.06
N ILE A 511 6.44 -1.55 -4.71
CA ILE A 511 7.83 -1.04 -4.61
C ILE A 511 8.07 -0.44 -3.21
N ALA A 512 7.06 0.21 -2.62
CA ALA A 512 7.13 0.68 -1.24
C ALA A 512 7.26 -0.48 -0.23
N ALA A 513 6.61 -1.62 -0.50
CA ALA A 513 6.77 -2.84 0.29
C ALA A 513 8.18 -3.44 0.15
N ILE A 514 8.74 -3.46 -1.06
CA ILE A 514 10.15 -3.85 -1.29
C ILE A 514 11.07 -2.89 -0.53
N ASP A 515 10.85 -1.56 -0.57
CA ASP A 515 11.65 -0.59 0.18
C ASP A 515 11.65 -0.87 1.68
N CYS A 516 10.47 -1.11 2.28
CA CYS A 516 10.37 -1.44 3.70
C CYS A 516 11.10 -2.75 4.03
N ALA A 517 10.97 -3.79 3.21
CA ALA A 517 11.66 -5.06 3.39
C ALA A 517 13.19 -4.93 3.26
N VAL A 518 13.67 -4.17 2.27
CA VAL A 518 15.10 -3.86 2.08
C VAL A 518 15.64 -3.10 3.29
N ASN A 519 14.89 -2.15 3.85
CA ASN A 519 15.32 -1.40 5.03
C ASN A 519 15.38 -2.29 6.28
N ALA A 520 14.44 -3.21 6.43
CA ALA A 520 14.45 -4.17 7.52
C ALA A 520 15.63 -5.14 7.43
N ILE A 521 15.97 -5.62 6.23
CA ILE A 521 17.14 -6.49 6.00
C ILE A 521 18.45 -5.71 6.21
N THR A 522 18.55 -4.51 5.64
CA THR A 522 19.79 -3.72 5.69
C THR A 522 20.10 -3.17 7.08
N SER A 523 19.06 -2.89 7.90
CA SER A 523 19.21 -2.52 9.31
C SER A 523 19.49 -3.71 10.24
N GLY A 524 19.43 -4.94 9.73
CA GLY A 524 19.62 -6.18 10.49
C GLY A 524 18.43 -6.57 11.38
N ARG A 525 17.26 -5.97 11.18
CA ARG A 525 16.04 -6.31 11.92
C ARG A 525 15.48 -7.67 11.51
N VAL A 526 15.58 -8.01 10.22
CA VAL A 526 15.18 -9.32 9.66
C VAL A 526 16.25 -9.85 8.71
N ASP A 527 16.28 -11.16 8.49
CA ASP A 527 17.20 -11.82 7.54
C ASP A 527 16.53 -12.07 6.19
N PHE A 528 15.22 -12.29 6.20
CA PHE A 528 14.39 -12.64 5.06
C PHE A 528 13.11 -11.82 5.04
N ALA A 529 12.59 -11.56 3.84
CA ALA A 529 11.28 -10.95 3.68
C ALA A 529 10.52 -11.57 2.51
N PHE A 530 9.28 -11.98 2.76
CA PHE A 530 8.33 -12.22 1.67
C PHE A 530 7.63 -10.90 1.34
N VAL A 531 7.66 -10.52 0.07
CA VAL A 531 6.93 -9.35 -0.43
C VAL A 531 5.90 -9.81 -1.44
N ALA A 532 4.64 -9.55 -1.14
CA ALA A 532 3.50 -9.96 -1.95
C ALA A 532 2.70 -8.75 -2.41
N ALA A 533 1.93 -8.91 -3.49
CA ALA A 533 0.88 -7.98 -3.86
C ALA A 533 -0.22 -8.71 -4.63
N ALA A 534 -1.47 -8.36 -4.39
CA ALA A 534 -2.61 -8.95 -5.08
C ALA A 534 -3.73 -7.91 -5.28
N GLU A 535 -4.14 -7.70 -6.54
CA GLU A 535 -5.11 -6.68 -6.92
C GLU A 535 -6.06 -7.18 -8.01
N MET A 536 -7.37 -7.10 -7.74
CA MET A 536 -8.45 -7.57 -8.62
C MET A 536 -9.46 -6.44 -8.90
N PRO A 537 -9.02 -5.38 -9.61
CA PRO A 537 -9.79 -4.14 -9.77
C PRO A 537 -10.95 -4.25 -10.78
N VAL A 538 -11.20 -5.44 -11.35
CA VAL A 538 -12.28 -5.62 -12.34
C VAL A 538 -13.56 -6.04 -11.65
N ASN A 539 -14.01 -5.14 -10.79
CA ASN A 539 -15.26 -5.20 -10.04
C ASN A 539 -16.02 -3.88 -10.25
N LEU A 540 -17.33 -3.90 -10.01
CA LEU A 540 -18.19 -2.73 -10.26
C LEU A 540 -17.72 -1.47 -9.53
N HIS A 541 -17.24 -1.62 -8.31
CA HIS A 541 -16.83 -0.48 -7.49
C HIS A 541 -15.61 0.22 -8.08
N ASP A 542 -14.54 -0.51 -8.37
CA ASP A 542 -13.34 0.06 -9.00
C ASP A 542 -13.61 0.60 -10.41
N LEU A 543 -14.42 -0.10 -11.21
CA LEU A 543 -14.77 0.34 -12.55
C LEU A 543 -15.53 1.69 -12.53
N CYS A 544 -16.54 1.84 -11.67
CA CYS A 544 -17.29 3.08 -11.54
C CYS A 544 -16.41 4.21 -10.99
N LEU A 545 -15.63 3.95 -9.93
CA LEU A 545 -14.79 4.96 -9.31
C LEU A 545 -13.62 5.41 -10.20
N CYS A 546 -13.03 4.52 -11.01
CA CYS A 546 -12.00 4.92 -11.97
C CYS A 546 -12.62 5.67 -13.16
N SER A 547 -13.81 5.26 -13.62
CA SER A 547 -14.52 5.95 -14.70
C SER A 547 -14.95 7.36 -14.32
N SER A 548 -15.34 7.55 -13.06
CA SER A 548 -15.72 8.87 -12.55
C SER A 548 -14.56 9.89 -12.51
N GLN A 549 -13.32 9.39 -12.59
CA GLN A 549 -12.10 10.19 -12.71
C GLN A 549 -11.51 10.20 -14.13
N GLN A 550 -12.20 9.60 -15.10
CA GLN A 550 -11.71 9.46 -16.48
C GLN A 550 -10.33 8.80 -16.55
N MET A 551 -10.09 7.81 -15.67
CA MET A 551 -8.80 7.12 -15.57
C MET A 551 -8.66 5.95 -16.54
N LEU A 552 -9.78 5.38 -16.97
CA LEU A 552 -9.81 4.19 -17.82
C LEU A 552 -9.67 4.56 -19.30
N SER A 553 -9.09 3.68 -20.09
CA SER A 553 -9.04 3.83 -21.56
C SER A 553 -10.40 3.45 -22.16
N HIS A 554 -10.84 4.12 -23.23
CA HIS A 554 -12.04 3.72 -23.97
C HIS A 554 -11.84 2.46 -24.82
N SER A 555 -10.59 2.15 -25.17
CA SER A 555 -10.22 0.98 -25.95
C SER A 555 -9.31 0.04 -25.13
N VAL A 556 -8.02 0.07 -25.39
CA VAL A 556 -6.98 -0.59 -24.63
C VAL A 556 -5.85 0.41 -24.37
N ILE A 557 -5.16 0.24 -23.25
CA ILE A 557 -4.00 1.04 -22.89
C ILE A 557 -3.01 1.16 -24.06
N ALA A 558 -2.59 2.39 -24.34
CA ALA A 558 -1.81 2.73 -25.52
C ALA A 558 -0.60 3.60 -25.13
N THR A 559 0.20 3.09 -24.19
CA THR A 559 1.38 3.78 -23.67
C THR A 559 2.31 4.28 -24.78
N PHE A 560 2.76 5.53 -24.66
CA PHE A 560 3.61 6.26 -25.60
C PHE A 560 2.98 6.69 -26.95
N THR A 561 1.71 6.39 -27.20
CA THR A 561 1.07 6.70 -28.49
C THR A 561 0.10 7.87 -28.43
N GLU A 562 -0.30 8.39 -29.59
CA GLU A 562 -1.35 9.42 -29.73
C GLU A 562 -2.73 8.90 -29.28
N GLN A 563 -2.89 7.58 -29.14
CA GLN A 563 -4.12 6.92 -28.71
C GLN A 563 -4.21 6.76 -27.18
N ALA A 564 -3.17 7.16 -26.44
CA ALA A 564 -3.17 7.16 -24.98
C ALA A 564 -4.32 8.04 -24.45
N ASP A 565 -5.32 7.43 -23.80
CA ASP A 565 -6.46 8.13 -23.19
C ASP A 565 -6.75 7.68 -21.75
N GLY A 566 -5.99 6.71 -21.23
CA GLY A 566 -6.23 6.07 -19.94
C GLY A 566 -5.59 4.68 -19.86
N PHE A 567 -5.72 4.05 -18.70
CA PHE A 567 -5.25 2.67 -18.52
C PHE A 567 -6.38 1.65 -18.69
N THR A 568 -6.01 0.42 -19.04
CA THR A 568 -6.92 -0.73 -18.97
C THR A 568 -6.74 -1.43 -17.63
N PRO A 569 -7.80 -1.71 -16.86
CA PRO A 569 -7.67 -2.45 -15.60
C PRO A 569 -7.04 -3.83 -15.82
N GLY A 570 -6.09 -4.20 -14.97
CA GLY A 570 -5.47 -5.52 -14.97
C GLY A 570 -5.57 -6.16 -13.60
N GLU A 571 -5.71 -7.48 -13.57
CA GLU A 571 -5.70 -8.29 -12.36
C GLU A 571 -4.39 -9.03 -12.22
N GLY A 572 -3.93 -9.19 -10.98
CA GLY A 572 -2.61 -9.74 -10.75
C GLY A 572 -2.28 -10.09 -9.31
N CYS A 573 -1.48 -11.13 -9.14
CA CYS A 573 -0.86 -11.51 -7.89
C CYS A 573 0.61 -11.87 -8.10
N ALA A 574 1.48 -11.43 -7.20
CA ALA A 574 2.88 -11.80 -7.20
C ALA A 574 3.42 -11.95 -5.77
N LEU A 575 4.41 -12.82 -5.62
CA LEU A 575 5.15 -13.07 -4.39
C LEU A 575 6.64 -13.19 -4.72
N ILE A 576 7.50 -12.51 -3.96
CA ILE A 576 8.95 -12.70 -4.03
C ILE A 576 9.53 -12.97 -2.64
N LEU A 577 10.68 -13.65 -2.62
CA LEU A 577 11.51 -13.81 -1.42
C LEU A 577 12.76 -12.96 -1.56
N LEU A 578 12.96 -12.06 -0.59
CA LEU A 578 14.17 -11.27 -0.42
C LEU A 578 15.03 -11.85 0.70
N SER A 579 16.35 -11.76 0.53
CA SER A 579 17.29 -12.03 1.61
C SER A 579 18.55 -11.18 1.50
N ARG A 580 19.35 -11.21 2.55
CA ARG A 580 20.73 -10.75 2.50
C ARG A 580 21.54 -11.59 1.50
N VAL A 581 22.43 -10.98 0.73
CA VAL A 581 23.23 -11.70 -0.28
C VAL A 581 24.08 -12.86 0.29
N ASP A 582 24.45 -12.77 1.56
CA ASP A 582 25.22 -13.76 2.32
C ASP A 582 24.34 -14.60 3.27
N ALA A 583 23.01 -14.49 3.18
CA ALA A 583 22.11 -15.35 3.94
C ALA A 583 22.22 -16.80 3.45
N THR A 584 22.23 -17.73 4.40
CA THR A 584 22.22 -19.16 4.11
C THR A 584 20.83 -19.59 3.64
N VAL A 585 20.62 -19.57 2.33
CA VAL A 585 19.40 -20.07 1.68
C VAL A 585 19.76 -20.91 0.46
N HIS A 586 19.12 -22.06 0.32
CA HIS A 586 19.34 -22.99 -0.79
C HIS A 586 18.54 -22.58 -2.03
N LEU A 587 18.71 -21.34 -2.47
CA LEU A 587 18.03 -20.77 -3.65
C LEU A 587 19.02 -19.99 -4.52
N PRO A 588 18.76 -19.91 -5.84
CA PRO A 588 19.51 -19.02 -6.71
C PRO A 588 19.33 -17.56 -6.29
N LYS A 589 20.18 -16.68 -6.84
CA LYS A 589 20.06 -15.23 -6.71
C LYS A 589 19.62 -14.71 -8.06
N LEU A 590 18.32 -14.43 -8.18
CA LEU A 590 17.70 -14.02 -9.45
C LEU A 590 18.12 -12.61 -9.86
N ALA A 591 18.23 -11.71 -8.87
CA ALA A 591 18.64 -10.33 -9.08
C ALA A 591 19.14 -9.70 -7.76
N VAL A 592 19.81 -8.56 -7.87
CA VAL A 592 20.30 -7.74 -6.76
C VAL A 592 19.57 -6.41 -6.75
N ILE A 593 19.05 -6.01 -5.59
CA ILE A 593 18.50 -4.66 -5.38
C ILE A 593 19.68 -3.74 -5.05
N GLU A 594 20.01 -2.83 -5.97
CA GLU A 594 21.14 -1.92 -5.82
C GLU A 594 20.75 -0.64 -5.07
N ALA A 595 19.57 -0.08 -5.33
CA ALA A 595 19.07 1.12 -4.65
C ALA A 595 17.55 1.29 -4.80
N ILE A 596 16.91 1.96 -3.83
CA ILE A 596 15.51 2.37 -3.95
C ILE A 596 15.37 3.81 -3.51
N GLY A 597 15.13 4.68 -4.49
CA GLY A 597 14.80 6.08 -4.27
C GLY A 597 13.31 6.30 -4.20
N SER A 598 12.91 7.33 -3.46
CA SER A 598 11.51 7.70 -3.29
C SER A 598 11.32 9.19 -3.07
N SER A 599 10.12 9.69 -3.33
CA SER A 599 9.70 11.05 -3.00
C SER A 599 8.19 11.13 -2.84
N THR A 600 7.72 12.12 -2.08
CA THR A 600 6.30 12.49 -2.04
C THR A 600 6.14 13.92 -2.52
N TYR A 601 5.69 14.10 -3.76
CA TYR A 601 5.45 15.41 -4.34
C TYR A 601 4.50 15.32 -5.55
N SER A 602 3.41 16.09 -5.56
CA SER A 602 2.49 16.18 -6.69
C SER A 602 1.97 17.59 -6.94
N LYS A 603 1.37 17.82 -8.12
CA LYS A 603 0.68 19.09 -8.44
C LYS A 603 -0.75 19.12 -7.89
N SER A 604 -1.39 17.95 -7.82
CA SER A 604 -2.68 17.72 -7.19
C SER A 604 -2.74 16.25 -6.74
N MET A 605 -3.84 15.80 -6.12
CA MET A 605 -3.94 14.41 -5.69
C MET A 605 -3.82 13.42 -6.84
N ILE A 606 -4.30 13.77 -8.04
CA ILE A 606 -4.33 12.87 -9.21
C ILE A 606 -3.34 13.26 -10.31
N ALA A 607 -2.85 14.49 -10.33
CA ALA A 607 -1.92 14.94 -11.36
C ALA A 607 -0.46 14.68 -10.95
N PRO A 608 0.33 13.96 -11.78
CA PRO A 608 1.72 13.70 -11.48
C PRO A 608 2.57 14.98 -11.54
N ASN A 609 3.77 14.92 -10.95
CA ASN A 609 4.74 16.00 -10.98
C ASN A 609 6.13 15.48 -11.36
N SER A 610 6.75 16.08 -12.38
CA SER A 610 8.08 15.70 -12.86
C SER A 610 9.14 15.85 -11.78
N ASP A 611 9.11 16.91 -10.98
CA ASP A 611 10.09 17.12 -9.90
C ASP A 611 10.04 15.99 -8.86
N GLY A 612 8.84 15.49 -8.57
CA GLY A 612 8.67 14.34 -7.68
C GLY A 612 9.36 13.10 -8.24
N GLN A 613 9.12 12.78 -9.50
CA GLN A 613 9.75 11.63 -10.16
C GLN A 613 11.27 11.79 -10.28
N VAL A 614 11.76 12.98 -10.63
CA VAL A 614 13.19 13.33 -10.65
C VAL A 614 13.82 13.16 -9.27
N ASN A 615 13.16 13.63 -8.22
CA ASN A 615 13.65 13.48 -6.84
C ASN A 615 13.73 12.02 -6.43
N ALA A 616 12.75 11.18 -6.79
CA ALA A 616 12.80 9.76 -6.52
C ALA A 616 13.97 9.08 -7.24
N MET A 617 14.17 9.38 -8.53
CA MET A 617 15.29 8.83 -9.30
C MET A 617 16.65 9.28 -8.76
N ARG A 618 16.84 10.58 -8.50
CA ARG A 618 18.07 11.11 -7.90
C ARG A 618 18.36 10.51 -6.54
N HIS A 619 17.32 10.34 -5.71
CA HIS A 619 17.46 9.69 -4.41
C HIS A 619 17.94 8.23 -4.55
N ALA A 620 17.52 7.48 -5.58
CA ALA A 620 18.05 6.15 -5.82
C ALA A 620 19.56 6.20 -6.14
N PHE A 621 19.97 7.10 -7.03
CA PHE A 621 21.38 7.27 -7.39
C PHE A 621 22.26 7.75 -6.23
N THR A 622 21.72 8.43 -5.22
CA THR A 622 22.50 8.76 -4.00
C THR A 622 22.82 7.55 -3.13
N GLN A 623 22.15 6.41 -3.33
CA GLN A 623 22.32 5.19 -2.52
C GLN A 623 23.23 4.14 -3.18
N THR A 624 23.69 4.38 -4.41
CA THR A 624 24.55 3.47 -5.17
C THR A 624 25.68 4.23 -5.85
N SER A 625 26.73 3.55 -6.27
CA SER A 625 27.82 4.13 -7.07
C SER A 625 27.49 4.19 -8.57
N LEU A 626 26.35 3.66 -8.98
CA LEU A 626 25.91 3.67 -10.38
C LEU A 626 25.58 5.09 -10.84
N LEU A 627 25.87 5.40 -12.10
CA LEU A 627 25.45 6.61 -12.78
C LEU A 627 24.23 6.34 -13.66
N PRO A 628 23.45 7.37 -14.06
CA PRO A 628 22.34 7.19 -14.99
C PRO A 628 22.76 6.55 -16.33
N SER A 629 23.99 6.79 -16.79
CA SER A 629 24.60 6.14 -17.96
C SER A 629 24.82 4.63 -17.84
N ASP A 630 24.63 4.08 -16.65
CA ASP A 630 24.92 2.69 -16.32
C ASP A 630 23.67 1.83 -16.43
N ILE A 631 22.49 2.46 -16.54
CA ILE A 631 21.20 1.80 -16.67
C ILE A 631 20.86 1.65 -18.15
N GLU A 632 20.68 0.42 -18.61
CA GLU A 632 20.36 0.16 -20.01
C GLU A 632 18.84 0.05 -20.27
N PHE A 633 18.07 -0.21 -19.22
CA PHE A 633 16.64 -0.50 -19.29
C PHE A 633 15.88 0.17 -18.16
N VAL A 634 14.85 0.95 -18.48
CA VAL A 634 13.88 1.44 -17.51
C VAL A 634 12.53 0.84 -17.82
N GLU A 635 12.03 0.01 -16.92
CA GLU A 635 10.64 -0.39 -16.90
C GLU A 635 9.83 0.77 -16.31
N THR A 636 9.13 1.49 -17.18
CA THR A 636 8.40 2.71 -16.83
C THR A 636 7.14 2.40 -16.05
N HIS A 637 6.57 3.43 -15.42
CA HIS A 637 5.22 3.35 -14.89
C HIS A 637 4.20 3.24 -16.03
N GLY A 638 4.36 4.00 -17.11
CA GLY A 638 3.81 3.67 -18.43
C GLY A 638 2.29 3.45 -18.47
N THR A 639 1.52 4.37 -17.87
CA THR A 639 0.07 4.23 -17.68
C THR A 639 -0.77 4.40 -18.94
N GLY A 640 -0.21 4.90 -20.04
CA GLY A 640 -1.01 5.24 -21.22
C GLY A 640 -1.95 6.41 -20.99
N THR A 641 -1.61 7.28 -20.04
CA THR A 641 -2.32 8.54 -19.83
C THR A 641 -1.54 9.67 -20.53
N PRO A 642 -2.21 10.61 -21.22
CA PRO A 642 -1.52 11.68 -21.92
C PRO A 642 -0.56 12.50 -21.05
N ILE A 643 -0.96 12.77 -19.81
CA ILE A 643 -0.18 13.58 -18.88
C ILE A 643 0.89 12.71 -18.19
N GLY A 644 0.55 11.50 -17.78
CA GLY A 644 1.47 10.61 -17.07
C GLY A 644 2.67 10.23 -17.92
N ASP A 645 2.45 9.77 -19.16
CA ASP A 645 3.52 9.35 -20.06
C ASP A 645 4.44 10.52 -20.43
N LEU A 646 3.88 11.73 -20.61
CA LEU A 646 4.66 12.94 -20.87
C LEU A 646 5.52 13.34 -19.67
N VAL A 647 4.92 13.39 -18.46
CA VAL A 647 5.64 13.77 -17.23
C VAL A 647 6.75 12.77 -16.92
N GLU A 648 6.50 11.47 -17.11
CA GLU A 648 7.50 10.42 -16.91
C GLU A 648 8.65 10.55 -17.91
N THR A 649 8.37 10.78 -19.18
CA THR A 649 9.40 10.95 -20.21
C THR A 649 10.26 12.19 -19.93
N GLN A 650 9.66 13.29 -19.50
CA GLN A 650 10.37 14.51 -19.09
C GLN A 650 11.23 14.31 -17.83
N ALA A 651 10.73 13.55 -16.86
CA ALA A 651 11.51 13.24 -15.66
C ALA A 651 12.73 12.36 -16.03
N LEU A 652 12.52 11.37 -16.89
CA LEU A 652 13.58 10.51 -17.40
C LEU A 652 14.63 11.31 -18.16
N SER A 653 14.24 12.22 -19.06
CA SER A 653 15.19 13.04 -19.82
C SER A 653 16.06 13.92 -18.91
N THR A 654 15.48 14.42 -17.83
CA THR A 654 16.18 15.25 -16.83
C THR A 654 17.27 14.47 -16.09
N VAL A 655 17.03 13.20 -15.77
CA VAL A 655 17.95 12.37 -14.96
C VAL A 655 18.92 11.59 -15.82
N TYR A 656 18.43 10.94 -16.88
CA TYR A 656 19.23 10.03 -17.69
C TYR A 656 20.06 10.74 -18.76
N GLN A 657 19.62 11.92 -19.23
CA GLN A 657 20.25 12.78 -20.24
C GLN A 657 20.67 12.08 -21.55
N ALA A 658 20.69 12.82 -22.66
CA ALA A 658 21.08 12.29 -23.97
C ALA A 658 22.61 12.08 -24.13
N SER A 659 23.37 11.90 -23.04
CA SER A 659 24.83 11.78 -23.09
C SER A 659 25.32 10.40 -23.50
N ASN A 660 24.42 9.44 -23.72
CA ASN A 660 24.80 8.06 -24.01
C ASN A 660 24.94 7.83 -25.52
N GLU A 661 26.06 7.21 -25.92
CA GLU A 661 26.26 6.62 -27.26
C GLU A 661 25.21 5.55 -27.60
N ARG A 662 24.38 5.14 -26.63
CA ARG A 662 23.39 4.07 -26.72
C ARG A 662 22.02 4.53 -26.24
N PRO A 663 20.93 4.08 -26.87
CA PRO A 663 19.59 4.46 -26.46
C PRO A 663 19.21 3.84 -25.12
N LEU A 664 18.53 4.63 -24.27
CA LEU A 664 17.86 4.11 -23.07
C LEU A 664 16.61 3.35 -23.49
N ASN A 665 16.50 2.07 -23.12
CA ASN A 665 15.35 1.26 -23.48
C ASN A 665 14.23 1.46 -22.46
N LEU A 666 13.02 1.71 -22.92
CA LEU A 666 11.84 1.96 -22.10
C LEU A 666 10.86 0.80 -22.24
N GLY A 667 10.59 0.10 -21.15
CA GLY A 667 9.59 -0.96 -21.05
C GLY A 667 8.28 -0.43 -20.48
N ALA A 668 7.16 -0.98 -20.92
CA ALA A 668 5.82 -0.64 -20.45
C ALA A 668 4.96 -1.91 -20.37
N LEU A 669 5.19 -2.72 -19.33
CA LEU A 669 4.51 -3.98 -19.03
C LEU A 669 2.98 -3.88 -19.11
N LYS A 670 2.43 -2.72 -18.73
CA LYS A 670 0.98 -2.50 -18.73
C LYS A 670 0.37 -2.64 -20.12
N THR A 671 1.14 -2.49 -21.20
CA THR A 671 0.64 -2.71 -22.56
C THR A 671 0.22 -4.16 -22.81
N GLN A 672 0.83 -5.13 -22.11
CA GLN A 672 0.50 -6.56 -22.14
C GLN A 672 -0.55 -6.95 -21.08
N PHE A 673 -0.37 -6.52 -19.83
CA PHE A 673 -1.12 -7.05 -18.68
C PHE A 673 -2.06 -6.05 -18.01
N GLY A 674 -2.17 -4.83 -18.57
CA GLY A 674 -3.02 -3.78 -18.01
C GLY A 674 -2.42 -3.22 -16.73
N HIS A 675 -3.17 -2.33 -16.07
CA HIS A 675 -2.76 -1.76 -14.81
C HIS A 675 -3.23 -2.61 -13.64
N THR A 676 -2.30 -3.33 -13.01
CA THR A 676 -2.52 -4.19 -11.84
C THR A 676 -2.37 -3.47 -10.50
N PHE A 677 -2.66 -2.15 -10.47
CA PHE A 677 -2.63 -1.30 -9.27
C PHE A 677 -1.39 -1.52 -8.39
N ALA A 678 -1.58 -1.85 -7.10
CA ALA A 678 -0.49 -2.09 -6.15
C ALA A 678 0.44 -3.25 -6.56
N ALA A 679 -0.02 -4.22 -7.36
CA ALA A 679 0.79 -5.33 -7.86
C ALA A 679 1.67 -4.98 -9.07
N ALA A 680 1.50 -3.79 -9.67
CA ALA A 680 2.23 -3.39 -10.87
C ALA A 680 3.75 -3.34 -10.68
N GLY A 681 4.22 -2.87 -9.53
CA GLY A 681 5.65 -2.81 -9.21
C GLY A 681 6.29 -4.20 -9.16
N LEU A 682 5.68 -5.16 -8.45
CA LEU A 682 6.17 -6.54 -8.41
C LEU A 682 6.12 -7.21 -9.78
N ALA A 683 5.08 -6.95 -10.57
CA ALA A 683 5.01 -7.45 -11.94
C ALA A 683 6.22 -6.96 -12.76
N SER A 684 6.52 -5.66 -12.71
CA SER A 684 7.69 -5.06 -13.36
C SER A 684 9.03 -5.60 -12.83
N VAL A 685 9.16 -5.81 -11.52
CA VAL A 685 10.37 -6.41 -10.91
C VAL A 685 10.56 -7.85 -11.38
N CYS A 686 9.50 -8.65 -11.44
CA CYS A 686 9.56 -10.02 -11.92
C CYS A 686 9.91 -10.07 -13.41
N LYS A 687 9.34 -9.17 -14.23
CA LYS A 687 9.73 -9.00 -15.64
C LYS A 687 11.22 -8.73 -15.75
N VAL A 688 11.76 -7.78 -14.99
CA VAL A 688 13.19 -7.42 -15.05
C VAL A 688 14.09 -8.58 -14.62
N ALA A 689 13.74 -9.31 -13.55
CA ALA A 689 14.47 -10.51 -13.15
C ALA A 689 14.49 -11.58 -14.26
N LEU A 690 13.37 -11.80 -14.95
CA LEU A 690 13.31 -12.70 -16.12
C LEU A 690 14.10 -12.16 -17.31
N CYS A 691 14.13 -10.84 -17.52
CA CYS A 691 14.94 -10.23 -18.57
C CYS A 691 16.44 -10.48 -18.34
N PHE A 692 16.88 -10.52 -17.08
CA PHE A 692 18.25 -10.90 -16.72
C PHE A 692 18.52 -12.38 -16.98
N GLU A 693 17.62 -13.26 -16.52
CA GLU A 693 17.71 -14.71 -16.72
C GLU A 693 17.80 -15.09 -18.20
N HIS A 694 16.90 -14.52 -19.03
CA HIS A 694 16.85 -14.77 -20.47
C HIS A 694 17.77 -13.88 -21.29
N GLN A 695 18.46 -12.92 -20.67
CA GLN A 695 19.33 -11.94 -21.34
C GLN A 695 18.61 -11.22 -22.49
N TRP A 696 17.33 -10.91 -22.32
CA TRP A 696 16.43 -10.42 -23.36
C TRP A 696 15.47 -9.36 -22.81
N GLN A 697 15.21 -8.32 -23.60
CA GLN A 697 14.24 -7.27 -23.31
C GLN A 697 13.00 -7.48 -24.21
N PRO A 698 11.85 -7.90 -23.65
CA PRO A 698 10.62 -8.05 -24.40
C PRO A 698 10.13 -6.74 -25.01
N HIS A 699 9.36 -6.83 -26.10
CA HIS A 699 8.78 -5.67 -26.76
C HIS A 699 7.59 -5.08 -25.98
N ASN A 700 7.28 -3.81 -26.22
CA ASN A 700 6.02 -3.21 -25.80
C ASN A 700 4.98 -3.35 -26.91
N LEU A 701 3.72 -3.58 -26.54
CA LEU A 701 2.61 -3.57 -27.50
C LEU A 701 2.24 -2.11 -27.81
N ILE A 702 2.91 -1.53 -28.80
CA ILE A 702 2.68 -0.16 -29.26
C ILE A 702 1.40 -0.12 -30.10
N ARG A 703 0.34 0.46 -29.55
CA ARG A 703 -0.98 0.55 -30.17
C ARG A 703 -1.19 1.93 -30.80
N GLY A 704 -0.89 2.01 -32.09
CA GLY A 704 -1.03 3.23 -32.89
C GLY A 704 0.30 3.93 -33.15
N VAL A 705 0.27 5.26 -33.25
CA VAL A 705 1.44 6.07 -33.65
C VAL A 705 2.10 6.67 -32.42
N LEU A 706 3.43 6.55 -32.31
CA LEU A 706 4.17 7.19 -31.23
C LEU A 706 3.89 8.69 -31.18
N ARG A 707 3.72 9.23 -29.99
CA ARG A 707 3.35 10.62 -29.78
C ARG A 707 4.55 11.54 -29.88
N ASP A 708 4.52 12.48 -30.83
CA ASP A 708 5.64 13.39 -31.13
C ASP A 708 6.03 14.26 -29.91
N GLN A 709 5.06 14.61 -29.07
CA GLN A 709 5.30 15.42 -27.87
C GLN A 709 6.21 14.75 -26.83
N LEU A 710 6.38 13.42 -26.91
CA LEU A 710 7.30 12.70 -26.04
C LEU A 710 8.76 12.85 -26.48
N GLN A 711 9.02 13.26 -27.73
CA GLN A 711 10.37 13.50 -28.27
C GLN A 711 11.33 12.30 -28.09
N LEU A 712 10.80 11.08 -28.16
CA LEU A 712 11.59 9.86 -27.90
C LEU A 712 12.84 9.75 -28.78
N PRO A 713 12.77 10.01 -30.11
CA PRO A 713 13.97 10.00 -30.95
C PRO A 713 15.02 11.05 -30.55
N GLU A 714 14.59 12.29 -30.25
CA GLU A 714 15.47 13.39 -29.86
C GLU A 714 16.14 13.14 -28.51
N LEU A 715 15.46 12.43 -27.62
CA LEU A 715 15.97 12.03 -26.31
C LEU A 715 16.83 10.76 -26.35
N ASN A 716 17.01 10.13 -27.52
CA ASN A 716 17.65 8.83 -27.69
C ASN A 716 17.01 7.75 -26.79
N PHE A 717 15.68 7.77 -26.70
CA PHE A 717 14.89 6.79 -25.96
C PHE A 717 14.27 5.78 -26.93
N ASN A 718 14.48 4.50 -26.66
CA ASN A 718 13.91 3.41 -27.43
C ASN A 718 12.67 2.84 -26.70
N PRO A 719 11.44 3.03 -27.21
CA PRO A 719 10.22 2.50 -26.59
C PRO A 719 10.03 0.99 -26.77
N LEU A 720 11.06 0.25 -27.19
CA LEU A 720 11.04 -1.21 -27.37
C LEU A 720 9.89 -1.70 -28.27
N CYS A 721 9.70 -1.09 -29.44
CA CYS A 721 8.75 -1.59 -30.45
C CYS A 721 9.07 -3.03 -30.91
N GLN A 722 10.33 -3.44 -30.78
CA GLN A 722 10.80 -4.80 -31.03
C GLN A 722 11.68 -5.24 -29.86
N GLY A 723 11.57 -6.52 -29.51
CA GLY A 723 12.39 -7.13 -28.46
C GLY A 723 13.85 -7.23 -28.91
N LYS A 724 14.78 -7.21 -27.96
CA LYS A 724 16.21 -7.19 -28.25
C LYS A 724 17.04 -7.84 -27.14
N PRO A 725 18.29 -8.27 -27.44
CA PRO A 725 19.20 -8.76 -26.40
C PRO A 725 19.46 -7.72 -25.32
N PHE A 726 19.47 -8.16 -24.06
CA PHE A 726 19.89 -7.35 -22.93
C PHE A 726 21.42 -7.45 -22.81
N LEU A 727 22.12 -6.47 -23.36
CA LEU A 727 23.58 -6.41 -23.33
C LEU A 727 24.09 -6.04 -21.94
N SER A 728 25.23 -6.60 -21.51
CA SER A 728 25.97 -6.22 -20.30
C SER A 728 27.27 -5.47 -20.67
N PRO A 729 27.21 -4.20 -21.12
CA PRO A 729 28.41 -3.48 -21.58
C PRO A 729 29.55 -3.44 -20.57
N ARG A 730 29.22 -3.57 -19.28
CA ARG A 730 30.16 -3.44 -18.16
C ARG A 730 30.29 -4.73 -17.35
N GLY A 731 29.92 -5.87 -17.94
CA GLY A 731 29.96 -7.19 -17.28
C GLY A 731 28.79 -7.48 -16.35
N GLN A 732 27.90 -6.50 -16.12
CA GLN A 732 26.67 -6.62 -15.35
C GLN A 732 25.55 -5.84 -16.07
N ARG A 733 24.30 -6.31 -15.99
CA ARG A 733 23.13 -5.65 -16.57
C ARG A 733 22.44 -4.84 -15.49
N HIS A 734 22.08 -3.59 -15.80
CA HIS A 734 21.33 -2.76 -14.87
C HIS A 734 20.02 -2.30 -15.50
N ALA A 735 18.98 -2.43 -14.72
CA ALA A 735 17.67 -1.92 -15.03
C ALA A 735 17.16 -1.05 -13.90
N ALA A 736 16.16 -0.24 -14.19
CA ALA A 736 15.38 0.43 -13.17
C ALA A 736 13.88 0.20 -13.38
N VAL A 737 13.11 0.31 -12.30
CA VAL A 737 11.65 0.16 -12.28
C VAL A 737 11.03 1.40 -11.66
N ASN A 738 10.13 2.05 -12.38
CA ASN A 738 9.35 3.19 -11.91
C ASN A 738 8.01 2.75 -11.33
N GLY A 739 7.71 3.20 -10.10
CA GLY A 739 6.40 3.06 -9.48
C GLY A 739 5.88 4.42 -9.03
N PHE A 740 4.89 4.95 -9.75
CA PHE A 740 4.31 6.27 -9.45
C PHE A 740 2.85 6.10 -9.03
N GLY A 741 2.52 6.57 -7.83
CA GLY A 741 1.22 6.45 -7.20
C GLY A 741 0.52 7.80 -7.07
N THR A 742 -0.81 7.75 -7.02
CA THR A 742 -1.68 8.87 -6.66
C THR A 742 -1.23 9.54 -5.36
N GLY A 743 -1.39 10.85 -5.25
CA GLY A 743 -0.89 11.65 -4.13
C GLY A 743 0.60 12.02 -4.24
N GLY A 744 1.25 11.67 -5.36
CA GLY A 744 2.64 12.01 -5.63
C GLY A 744 3.64 11.07 -4.99
N VAL A 745 3.23 9.83 -4.70
CA VAL A 745 4.11 8.81 -4.14
C VAL A 745 4.95 8.22 -5.26
N ASN A 746 6.23 8.57 -5.34
CA ASN A 746 7.11 8.13 -6.41
C ASN A 746 8.22 7.23 -5.87
N TYR A 747 8.47 6.12 -6.54
CA TYR A 747 9.58 5.20 -6.27
C TYR A 747 10.36 4.90 -7.55
N HIS A 748 11.68 4.79 -7.41
CA HIS A 748 12.60 4.35 -8.44
C HIS A 748 13.52 3.26 -7.87
N LEU A 749 13.36 2.04 -8.34
CA LEU A 749 14.15 0.87 -7.92
C LEU A 749 15.21 0.59 -8.96
N ILE A 750 16.49 0.56 -8.58
CA ILE A 750 17.61 0.12 -9.42
C ILE A 750 17.93 -1.33 -9.05
N ILE A 751 18.02 -2.17 -10.08
CA ILE A 751 18.20 -3.62 -9.95
C ILE A 751 19.22 -4.11 -10.98
N SER A 752 19.99 -5.12 -10.62
CA SER A 752 20.97 -5.73 -11.52
C SER A 752 20.87 -7.26 -11.53
N ASP A 753 21.44 -7.88 -12.56
CA ASP A 753 21.67 -9.32 -12.52
C ASP A 753 22.72 -9.68 -11.45
N TYR A 754 22.70 -10.93 -10.97
CA TYR A 754 23.67 -11.41 -10.01
C TYR A 754 24.89 -12.01 -10.71
N CYS A 755 26.00 -11.29 -10.73
CA CYS A 755 27.29 -11.80 -11.16
C CYS A 755 28.03 -12.43 -9.97
N GLY A 756 27.67 -13.66 -9.60
CA GLY A 756 28.54 -14.46 -8.74
C GLY A 756 29.86 -14.73 -9.48
N SER A 757 31.00 -14.62 -8.82
CA SER A 757 32.24 -15.21 -9.33
C SER A 757 31.94 -16.67 -9.67
N GLN A 758 32.02 -17.04 -10.95
CA GLN A 758 32.13 -18.43 -11.33
C GLN A 758 33.34 -18.98 -10.56
N VAL A 759 33.08 -19.81 -9.55
CA VAL A 759 34.11 -20.61 -8.89
C VAL A 759 34.11 -21.97 -9.57
#